data_AF-A0A9N7JJW1-F1
#
_entry.id   AF-A0A9N7JJW1-F1
#
_cell.length_a   1.000
_cell.length_b   1.000
_cell.length_c   1.000
_cell.angle_alpha   90.00
_cell.angle_beta   90.00
_cell.angle_gamma   90.00
#
_symmetry.space_group_name_H-M   'P 1'
#
loop_
_entity.id
_entity.type
_entity.pdbx_description
1 polymer ?
#
loop_
_entity_poly.entity_id
_entity_poly.type
_entity_poly.pdbx_seq_one_letter_code
_entity_poly.pdbx_strand_id
1 'polypeptide(L)'
;MRVEESKNLNIKLSVLITLFMIFSLFSNLSTPIQAETTRKEYVTTVNDHTIGDELFQFKFSSGWIESTGVNSFYNGDEYWTNATKSFQPSYRLKFYGNKVELYGVKEQTSAICEVSIDGGDIEEVDPYNPTRVTGQKIYEKSGLTDDEHILELKITYRKNQASKNYNGEIDFAKVYHKEIPATGVEMNKESIQIEVGMTDSIKAKVLPSYSTEKNIVYLVEDESIATITEDGEITGIKEGKTNIIATIEGTEIVGKTHLTIIKAGLPLGASIGSTDFHYLQKNYDDIKSLNKTTWNDIAWIGDELNSKIVTWTKDSNVNNVIISSSNFANENGDVIGSINVEISWLKETLANIGRGNPSAPVELFPDIIHNKGDLDIEANKVASAWVNITIPRDAKPGIYNGTITVSAEGLDTPYVFNYSFEVVNLVQPLPKETKTQMEIWQHPYAVARYYGVQKEELFTENHFKYLRPSLEEYRDMGGRGVIAHIVEEAWNHQSYDSDPSMVKWTKSLDGTFKFDYIDFDRWIQFNIDLGIINPKDGFGQIKCYSIVPWNNRIEYYNELTGEKESINPTPGTAEWRVPWTEFLSNFMNHLEEKGWFNITYISMDERSMKDLIASVDLIENIRNSNGESFKISSAMNYQSGNDYSFLDKIDDISIGLSHINHNSEDMKNMAKHRQEAGLLTTIYTCTGDYPNSFTISDSSESAWTMWYSLSQNTDGFMRWSWDGWVEDPLENVSYKYWEPGDPWLIYPAEKNSETKTFYSTPRYERLKEGIRDINKAKYLMENSKELKGEIEALVKSLKRANKGNNGYGSAVAATEKDRELTNNEVKRMRNGINDFAKQYIESKGVSVESVASKHMGNMLY
;
A
#
# COMPACT_ATOMS: atom_id res chain seq x y z
N MET A 1 -39.08 13.78 -49.71
CA MET A 1 -38.26 13.90 -48.48
C MET A 1 -38.46 15.25 -47.77
N ARG A 2 -39.71 15.64 -47.50
CA ARG A 2 -40.04 16.82 -46.66
C ARG A 2 -41.40 16.69 -45.95
N VAL A 3 -41.88 15.45 -45.81
CA VAL A 3 -43.22 15.12 -45.25
C VAL A 3 -43.14 14.04 -44.16
N GLU A 4 -41.99 13.39 -43.94
CA GLU A 4 -41.81 12.40 -42.86
C GLU A 4 -41.15 12.97 -41.60
N GLU A 5 -40.37 14.05 -41.68
CA GLU A 5 -39.78 14.71 -40.49
C GLU A 5 -40.82 15.47 -39.64
N SER A 6 -41.97 15.85 -40.22
CA SER A 6 -43.02 16.57 -39.48
C SER A 6 -44.00 15.67 -38.72
N LYS A 7 -43.90 14.34 -38.88
CA LYS A 7 -44.76 13.38 -38.14
C LYS A 7 -44.11 12.90 -36.84
N ASN A 8 -42.78 12.80 -36.76
CA ASN A 8 -42.09 12.41 -35.51
C ASN A 8 -41.95 13.57 -34.51
N LEU A 9 -41.96 14.83 -34.96
CA LEU A 9 -41.96 15.99 -34.08
C LEU A 9 -43.32 16.21 -33.37
N ASN A 10 -44.43 15.81 -34.02
CA ASN A 10 -45.78 15.94 -33.46
C ASN A 10 -46.15 14.84 -32.46
N ILE A 11 -45.45 13.71 -32.44
CA ILE A 11 -45.64 12.66 -31.42
C ILE A 11 -44.81 12.99 -30.16
N LYS A 12 -43.61 13.59 -30.30
CA LYS A 12 -42.78 14.02 -29.15
C LYS A 12 -43.33 15.25 -28.41
N LEU A 13 -44.12 16.12 -29.06
CA LEU A 13 -44.77 17.25 -28.37
C LEU A 13 -46.10 16.85 -27.68
N SER A 14 -46.74 15.76 -28.11
CA SER A 14 -48.01 15.26 -27.54
C SER A 14 -47.83 14.59 -26.17
N VAL A 15 -46.66 14.03 -25.88
CA VAL A 15 -46.39 13.38 -24.57
C VAL A 15 -45.97 14.42 -23.52
N LEU A 16 -45.26 15.49 -23.91
CA LEU A 16 -44.89 16.59 -23.01
C LEU A 16 -46.07 17.50 -22.65
N ILE A 17 -47.01 17.73 -23.56
CA ILE A 17 -48.18 18.62 -23.32
C ILE A 17 -49.28 17.91 -22.50
N THR A 18 -49.35 16.57 -22.53
CA THR A 18 -50.33 15.83 -21.74
C THR A 18 -49.95 15.76 -20.24
N LEU A 19 -48.65 15.85 -19.90
CA LEU A 19 -48.21 15.99 -18.49
C LEU A 19 -48.44 17.40 -17.93
N PHE A 20 -48.40 18.46 -18.76
CA PHE A 20 -48.56 19.85 -18.31
C PHE A 20 -50.04 20.30 -18.19
N MET A 21 -50.99 19.65 -18.88
CA MET A 21 -52.42 20.02 -18.80
C MET A 21 -53.15 19.49 -17.56
N ILE A 22 -52.57 18.57 -16.78
CA ILE A 22 -53.17 18.10 -15.52
C ILE A 22 -52.89 19.07 -14.36
N PHE A 23 -51.98 20.04 -14.53
CA PHE A 23 -51.54 20.95 -13.45
C PHE A 23 -52.13 22.37 -13.49
N SER A 24 -53.01 22.73 -14.43
CA SER A 24 -53.51 24.12 -14.56
C SER A 24 -55.02 24.34 -14.39
N LEU A 25 -55.75 23.33 -13.91
CA LEU A 25 -57.16 23.49 -13.51
C LEU A 25 -57.26 23.28 -12.01
N PHE A 26 -56.95 24.31 -11.21
CA PHE A 26 -57.62 24.67 -9.95
C PHE A 26 -56.89 25.87 -9.34
N SER A 27 -57.23 27.07 -9.81
CA SER A 27 -56.93 28.30 -9.09
C SER A 27 -58.17 29.19 -9.07
N ASN A 28 -58.61 29.49 -7.85
CA ASN A 28 -59.61 30.46 -7.40
C ASN A 28 -61.08 30.03 -7.35
N LEU A 29 -61.50 29.58 -6.16
CA LEU A 29 -62.49 30.30 -5.35
C LEU A 29 -62.40 29.87 -3.88
N SER A 30 -62.28 30.87 -3.03
CA SER A 30 -62.00 30.86 -1.60
C SER A 30 -63.22 30.52 -0.74
N THR A 31 -63.05 29.56 0.17
CA THR A 31 -63.60 29.56 1.53
C THR A 31 -62.61 28.83 2.46
N PRO A 32 -62.33 29.33 3.68
CA PRO A 32 -61.38 28.66 4.57
C PRO A 32 -62.09 27.51 5.25
N ILE A 33 -61.93 26.31 4.70
CA ILE A 33 -62.12 25.08 5.46
C ILE A 33 -60.73 24.66 5.90
N GLN A 34 -60.50 24.69 7.21
CA GLN A 34 -59.35 24.09 7.85
C GLN A 34 -59.46 22.58 7.66
N ALA A 35 -59.02 22.09 6.50
CA ALA A 35 -58.82 20.68 6.26
C ALA A 35 -57.50 20.31 6.94
N GLU A 36 -57.57 19.48 7.99
CA GLU A 36 -56.43 18.69 8.44
C GLU A 36 -55.91 17.92 7.23
N THR A 37 -54.84 18.39 6.60
CA THR A 37 -53.99 17.53 5.76
C THR A 37 -53.46 16.45 6.68
N THR A 38 -54.05 15.27 6.63
CA THR A 38 -53.45 14.04 7.14
C THR A 38 -52.10 13.87 6.44
N ARG A 39 -51.01 14.34 7.06
CA ARG A 39 -49.66 14.11 6.55
C ARG A 39 -49.41 12.61 6.60
N LYS A 40 -48.96 12.05 5.48
CA LYS A 40 -48.59 10.64 5.35
C LYS A 40 -47.47 10.31 6.32
N GLU A 41 -47.69 9.35 7.21
CA GLU A 41 -46.70 8.82 8.15
C GLU A 41 -45.96 7.65 7.49
N TYR A 42 -44.65 7.60 7.63
CA TYR A 42 -43.77 6.56 7.12
C TYR A 42 -43.29 5.67 8.26
N VAL A 43 -43.02 4.40 7.96
CA VAL A 43 -42.46 3.45 8.93
C VAL A 43 -41.18 2.85 8.35
N THR A 44 -40.06 3.10 9.02
CA THR A 44 -38.77 2.48 8.71
C THR A 44 -38.51 1.34 9.68
N THR A 45 -38.33 0.13 9.14
CA THR A 45 -37.85 -1.03 9.91
C THR A 45 -36.33 -1.04 9.88
N VAL A 46 -35.70 -1.00 11.04
CA VAL A 46 -34.24 -1.07 11.20
C VAL A 46 -33.88 -2.48 11.67
N ASN A 47 -33.17 -3.24 10.83
CA ASN A 47 -32.67 -4.55 11.22
C ASN A 47 -31.56 -4.39 12.25
N ASP A 48 -31.47 -5.27 13.24
CA ASP A 48 -30.38 -5.28 14.22
C ASP A 48 -29.00 -5.53 13.60
N HIS A 49 -28.91 -6.16 12.42
CA HIS A 49 -27.70 -6.26 11.59
C HIS A 49 -27.33 -4.98 10.83
N THR A 50 -28.14 -3.93 10.90
CA THR A 50 -27.79 -2.61 10.35
C THR A 50 -26.91 -1.87 11.35
N ILE A 51 -25.63 -2.26 11.42
CA ILE A 51 -24.70 -1.81 12.46
C ILE A 51 -23.89 -0.60 12.02
N GLY A 52 -23.82 0.40 12.90
CA GLY A 52 -22.98 1.57 12.71
C GLY A 52 -23.30 2.64 13.76
N ASP A 53 -23.04 3.91 13.43
CA ASP A 53 -23.25 5.02 14.37
C ASP A 53 -24.07 6.17 13.76
N GLU A 54 -24.71 5.92 12.62
CA GLU A 54 -25.55 6.88 11.92
C GLU A 54 -27.03 6.67 12.26
N LEU A 55 -27.92 7.51 11.68
CA LEU A 55 -29.36 7.33 11.81
C LEU A 55 -29.81 5.98 11.23
N PHE A 56 -30.78 5.37 11.91
CA PHE A 56 -31.35 4.06 11.59
C PHE A 56 -30.31 2.94 11.60
N GLN A 57 -29.36 2.99 12.54
CA GLN A 57 -28.37 1.94 12.78
C GLN A 57 -28.26 1.61 14.26
N PHE A 58 -28.03 0.33 14.56
CA PHE A 58 -27.72 -0.12 15.91
C PHE A 58 -26.21 -0.03 16.19
N LYS A 59 -25.86 0.36 17.41
CA LYS A 59 -24.50 0.26 17.93
C LYS A 59 -24.52 -0.52 19.23
N PHE A 60 -23.97 -1.71 19.20
CA PHE A 60 -23.88 -2.59 20.37
C PHE A 60 -22.61 -2.29 21.19
N SER A 61 -22.71 -2.44 22.51
CA SER A 61 -21.53 -2.56 23.38
C SER A 61 -20.82 -3.90 23.13
N SER A 62 -19.70 -4.14 23.81
CA SER A 62 -19.14 -5.49 23.85
C SER A 62 -20.14 -6.50 24.44
N GLY A 63 -19.97 -7.79 24.10
CA GLY A 63 -20.70 -8.90 24.71
C GLY A 63 -22.00 -9.34 24.02
N TRP A 64 -22.41 -8.69 22.93
CA TRP A 64 -23.50 -9.17 22.08
C TRP A 64 -23.01 -10.28 21.14
N ILE A 65 -23.86 -11.28 20.93
CA ILE A 65 -23.61 -12.46 20.11
C ILE A 65 -24.64 -12.45 18.98
N GLU A 66 -24.14 -12.69 17.77
CA GLU A 66 -24.93 -12.79 16.56
C GLU A 66 -25.43 -14.22 16.33
N SER A 67 -26.67 -14.36 15.87
CA SER A 67 -27.25 -15.61 15.33
C SER A 67 -27.84 -15.35 13.94
N THR A 68 -27.59 -16.25 12.99
CA THR A 68 -28.13 -16.15 11.60
C THR A 68 -28.74 -17.48 11.14
N GLY A 69 -29.58 -17.44 10.11
CA GLY A 69 -30.21 -18.62 9.51
C GLY A 69 -31.44 -19.15 10.27
N VAL A 70 -32.08 -18.29 11.08
CA VAL A 70 -33.17 -18.67 11.97
C VAL A 70 -34.47 -18.01 11.52
N ASN A 71 -35.30 -18.75 10.76
CA ASN A 71 -36.52 -18.24 10.10
C ASN A 71 -37.60 -17.61 11.02
N SER A 72 -37.44 -17.67 12.36
CA SER A 72 -38.38 -17.06 13.31
C SER A 72 -38.11 -15.58 13.59
N PHE A 73 -37.04 -15.02 13.03
CA PHE A 73 -36.62 -13.62 13.16
C PHE A 73 -36.76 -12.85 11.86
N TYR A 74 -36.82 -11.52 11.96
CA TYR A 74 -36.78 -10.67 10.78
C TYR A 74 -35.44 -10.90 10.07
N ASN A 75 -35.47 -11.04 8.74
CA ASN A 75 -34.32 -11.45 7.91
C ASN A 75 -33.58 -12.75 8.30
N GLY A 76 -34.10 -13.49 9.29
CA GLY A 76 -33.49 -14.72 9.78
C GLY A 76 -32.29 -14.51 10.69
N ASP A 77 -32.13 -13.33 11.28
CA ASP A 77 -31.00 -12.95 12.13
C ASP A 77 -31.44 -12.30 13.46
N GLU A 78 -30.58 -12.37 14.49
CA GLU A 78 -30.81 -11.71 15.79
C GLU A 78 -29.48 -11.43 16.53
N TYR A 79 -29.49 -10.43 17.41
CA TYR A 79 -28.47 -10.17 18.42
C TYR A 79 -28.99 -10.47 19.83
N TRP A 80 -28.23 -11.27 20.58
CA TRP A 80 -28.54 -11.60 21.97
C TRP A 80 -27.31 -11.48 22.88
N THR A 81 -27.56 -11.41 24.18
CA THR A 81 -26.51 -11.28 25.18
C THR A 81 -26.97 -11.80 26.55
N ASN A 82 -26.04 -11.88 27.49
CA ASN A 82 -26.32 -12.22 28.89
C ASN A 82 -25.60 -11.24 29.83
N ALA A 83 -26.36 -10.58 30.70
CA ALA A 83 -25.80 -9.66 31.69
C ALA A 83 -25.27 -10.40 32.93
N THR A 84 -24.19 -9.87 33.50
CA THR A 84 -23.61 -10.34 34.77
C THR A 84 -23.48 -9.19 35.76
N LYS A 85 -23.18 -9.50 37.03
CA LYS A 85 -23.01 -8.48 38.07
C LYS A 85 -21.94 -7.43 37.71
N SER A 86 -20.86 -7.84 37.04
CA SER A 86 -19.75 -6.97 36.64
C SER A 86 -19.88 -6.38 35.23
N PHE A 87 -20.88 -6.80 34.45
CA PHE A 87 -20.96 -6.45 33.04
C PHE A 87 -22.41 -6.44 32.55
N GLN A 88 -22.89 -5.26 32.12
CA GLN A 88 -24.26 -5.02 31.68
C GLN A 88 -24.24 -4.43 30.27
N PRO A 89 -24.36 -5.27 29.23
CA PRO A 89 -24.33 -4.84 27.84
C PRO A 89 -25.45 -3.86 27.52
N SER A 90 -25.23 -3.01 26.52
CA SER A 90 -26.23 -2.10 25.99
C SER A 90 -26.16 -2.02 24.48
N TYR A 91 -27.19 -1.44 23.86
CA TYR A 91 -27.11 -0.91 22.51
C TYR A 91 -27.70 0.49 22.46
N ARG A 92 -27.33 1.23 21.43
CA ARG A 92 -28.02 2.44 21.04
C ARG A 92 -28.57 2.34 19.62
N LEU A 93 -29.69 3.01 19.38
CA LEU A 93 -30.29 3.23 18.07
C LEU A 93 -30.50 4.74 17.90
N LYS A 94 -29.81 5.34 16.93
CA LYS A 94 -30.12 6.71 16.51
C LYS A 94 -31.24 6.64 15.46
N PHE A 95 -32.25 7.50 15.55
CA PHE A 95 -33.36 7.50 14.60
C PHE A 95 -33.97 8.89 14.44
N TYR A 96 -34.57 9.17 13.29
CA TYR A 96 -35.41 10.36 13.10
C TYR A 96 -36.87 9.92 13.12
N GLY A 97 -37.70 10.50 13.98
CA GLY A 97 -39.12 10.16 14.01
C GLY A 97 -39.86 10.41 15.33
N ASN A 98 -41.18 10.38 15.27
CA ASN A 98 -42.08 10.70 16.38
C ASN A 98 -42.45 9.49 17.27
N LYS A 99 -42.08 8.27 16.86
CA LYS A 99 -42.34 7.03 17.60
C LYS A 99 -41.34 5.94 17.25
N VAL A 100 -40.94 5.16 18.25
CA VAL A 100 -40.08 3.97 18.09
C VAL A 100 -40.67 2.77 18.82
N GLU A 101 -40.62 1.61 18.18
CA GLU A 101 -40.98 0.30 18.73
C GLU A 101 -39.79 -0.64 18.59
N LEU A 102 -39.46 -1.37 19.66
CA LEU A 102 -38.43 -2.42 19.62
C LEU A 102 -39.11 -3.78 19.61
N TYR A 103 -38.63 -4.67 18.76
CA TYR A 103 -39.11 -6.04 18.60
C TYR A 103 -37.97 -7.01 18.85
N GLY A 104 -38.27 -8.10 19.55
CA GLY A 104 -37.30 -9.12 19.90
C GLY A 104 -37.99 -10.31 20.55
N VAL A 105 -37.28 -10.98 21.44
CA VAL A 105 -37.78 -12.17 22.13
C VAL A 105 -38.30 -11.82 23.50
N LYS A 106 -39.42 -12.45 23.87
CA LYS A 106 -39.82 -12.57 25.28
C LYS A 106 -39.71 -14.01 25.72
N GLU A 107 -39.02 -14.25 26.83
CA GLU A 107 -38.72 -15.62 27.28
C GLU A 107 -38.50 -15.76 28.79
N GLN A 108 -38.35 -17.01 29.24
CA GLN A 108 -38.24 -17.35 30.65
C GLN A 108 -36.85 -17.04 31.24
N THR A 109 -35.93 -16.51 30.44
CA THR A 109 -34.53 -16.21 30.78
C THR A 109 -34.19 -14.72 30.64
N SER A 110 -35.15 -13.87 30.29
CA SER A 110 -34.95 -12.43 30.10
C SER A 110 -34.58 -11.68 31.38
N ALA A 111 -33.68 -10.70 31.25
CA ALA A 111 -33.44 -9.67 32.26
C ALA A 111 -34.47 -8.53 32.16
N ILE A 112 -34.57 -7.71 33.21
CA ILE A 112 -35.18 -6.38 33.12
C ILE A 112 -34.20 -5.46 32.38
N CYS A 113 -34.70 -4.68 31.44
CA CYS A 113 -33.92 -3.70 30.69
C CYS A 113 -34.25 -2.28 31.13
N GLU A 114 -33.26 -1.40 31.04
CA GLU A 114 -33.40 0.05 31.22
C GLU A 114 -33.37 0.71 29.84
N VAL A 115 -34.39 1.49 29.50
CA VAL A 115 -34.48 2.24 28.23
C VAL A 115 -34.49 3.73 28.54
N SER A 116 -33.73 4.50 27.78
CA SER A 116 -33.81 5.96 27.79
C SER A 116 -33.87 6.50 26.37
N ILE A 117 -34.54 7.63 26.20
CA ILE A 117 -34.57 8.40 24.95
C ILE A 117 -33.88 9.73 25.25
N ASP A 118 -32.89 10.09 24.44
CA ASP A 118 -32.12 11.35 24.51
C ASP A 118 -31.47 11.61 25.88
N GLY A 119 -31.10 10.54 26.60
CA GLY A 119 -30.55 10.63 27.96
C GLY A 119 -31.55 11.13 29.01
N GLY A 120 -32.85 11.11 28.71
CA GLY A 120 -33.94 11.46 29.63
C GLY A 120 -34.20 10.39 30.70
N ASP A 121 -35.41 10.42 31.27
CA ASP A 121 -35.79 9.50 32.34
C ASP A 121 -35.70 8.03 31.89
N ILE A 122 -35.20 7.18 32.80
CA ILE A 122 -35.08 5.73 32.57
C ILE A 122 -36.44 5.06 32.75
N GLU A 123 -36.85 4.31 31.73
CA GLU A 123 -38.01 3.43 31.74
C GLU A 123 -37.56 1.96 31.88
N GLU A 124 -38.19 1.22 32.79
CA GLU A 124 -37.91 -0.21 32.95
C GLU A 124 -38.86 -1.05 32.11
N VAL A 125 -38.31 -2.04 31.41
CA VAL A 125 -39.07 -2.99 30.60
C VAL A 125 -38.68 -4.42 30.97
N ASP A 126 -39.68 -5.28 31.14
CA ASP A 126 -39.50 -6.69 31.46
C ASP A 126 -39.97 -7.57 30.29
N PRO A 127 -39.05 -8.04 29.42
CA PRO A 127 -39.35 -8.96 28.34
C PRO A 127 -39.51 -10.42 28.82
N TYR A 128 -39.86 -10.68 30.08
CA TYR A 128 -40.15 -12.03 30.53
C TYR A 128 -41.45 -12.60 29.95
N ASN A 129 -41.40 -13.87 29.56
CA ASN A 129 -42.57 -14.69 29.25
C ASN A 129 -42.27 -16.15 29.67
N PRO A 130 -43.21 -16.88 30.32
CA PRO A 130 -42.99 -18.28 30.67
C PRO A 130 -42.63 -19.19 29.49
N THR A 131 -42.96 -18.78 28.26
CA THR A 131 -42.61 -19.48 27.01
C THR A 131 -41.86 -18.53 26.07
N ARG A 132 -40.81 -19.02 25.39
CA ARG A 132 -40.09 -18.23 24.37
C ARG A 132 -41.01 -17.91 23.20
N VAL A 133 -41.17 -16.63 22.90
CA VAL A 133 -41.92 -16.10 21.76
C VAL A 133 -41.07 -15.06 21.03
N THR A 134 -40.92 -15.20 19.72
CA THR A 134 -40.12 -14.30 18.87
C THR A 134 -40.98 -13.22 18.21
N GLY A 135 -40.35 -12.19 17.64
CA GLY A 135 -41.03 -11.09 16.95
C GLY A 135 -42.01 -10.31 17.83
N GLN A 136 -41.79 -10.29 19.15
CA GLN A 136 -42.66 -9.61 20.10
C GLN A 136 -42.20 -8.18 20.34
N LYS A 137 -43.14 -7.25 20.44
CA LYS A 137 -42.84 -5.89 20.87
C LYS A 137 -42.35 -5.90 22.31
N ILE A 138 -41.08 -5.54 22.51
CA ILE A 138 -40.46 -5.44 23.83
C ILE A 138 -40.70 -4.04 24.41
N TYR A 139 -40.58 -2.98 23.61
CA TYR A 139 -40.69 -1.59 24.06
C TYR A 139 -41.41 -0.72 23.03
N GLU A 140 -42.06 0.35 23.48
CA GLU A 140 -42.65 1.39 22.64
C GLU A 140 -42.47 2.76 23.32
N LYS A 141 -42.02 3.75 22.56
CA LYS A 141 -42.14 5.16 22.92
C LYS A 141 -42.88 5.90 21.82
N SER A 142 -43.97 6.56 22.19
CA SER A 142 -44.82 7.38 21.31
C SER A 142 -44.84 8.84 21.79
N GLY A 143 -45.20 9.76 20.89
CA GLY A 143 -45.35 11.18 21.23
C GLY A 143 -44.03 11.94 21.34
N LEU A 144 -42.98 11.45 20.66
CA LEU A 144 -41.73 12.19 20.48
C LEU A 144 -41.94 13.34 19.49
N THR A 145 -41.05 14.32 19.53
CA THR A 145 -40.98 15.29 18.43
C THR A 145 -40.53 14.58 17.16
N ASP A 146 -40.79 15.16 16.01
CA ASP A 146 -40.37 14.57 14.73
C ASP A 146 -38.97 15.11 14.41
N ASP A 147 -37.99 14.68 15.21
CA ASP A 147 -36.60 15.11 15.17
C ASP A 147 -35.67 13.87 15.28
N GLU A 148 -34.35 14.10 15.31
CA GLU A 148 -33.39 13.04 15.65
C GLU A 148 -33.44 12.71 17.15
N HIS A 149 -33.41 11.41 17.46
CA HIS A 149 -33.43 10.85 18.79
C HIS A 149 -32.38 9.75 18.94
N ILE A 150 -31.93 9.54 20.18
CA ILE A 150 -31.07 8.43 20.57
C ILE A 150 -31.81 7.57 21.58
N LEU A 151 -32.17 6.35 21.19
CA LEU A 151 -32.61 5.32 22.13
C LEU A 151 -31.38 4.58 22.65
N GLU A 152 -31.22 4.49 23.97
CA GLU A 152 -30.27 3.58 24.62
C GLU A 152 -31.03 2.53 25.42
N LEU A 153 -30.73 1.25 25.17
CA LEU A 153 -31.26 0.13 25.95
C LEU A 153 -30.11 -0.63 26.58
N LYS A 154 -30.19 -0.83 27.90
CA LYS A 154 -29.21 -1.56 28.71
C LYS A 154 -29.84 -2.80 29.32
N ILE A 155 -29.17 -3.94 29.17
CA ILE A 155 -29.56 -5.21 29.79
C ILE A 155 -29.01 -5.23 31.20
N THR A 156 -29.89 -5.21 32.20
CA THR A 156 -29.46 -5.09 33.61
C THR A 156 -29.15 -6.44 34.24
N TYR A 157 -28.38 -6.44 35.33
CA TYR A 157 -28.27 -7.63 36.20
C TYR A 157 -29.43 -7.70 37.21
N ARG A 158 -30.66 -7.45 36.72
CA ARG A 158 -31.92 -7.56 37.46
C ARG A 158 -32.89 -8.37 36.62
N LYS A 159 -33.75 -9.15 37.28
CA LYS A 159 -34.77 -9.97 36.64
C LYS A 159 -35.94 -10.14 37.61
N ASN A 160 -37.15 -10.34 37.09
CA ASN A 160 -38.25 -10.76 37.96
C ASN A 160 -37.98 -12.16 38.56
N GLN A 161 -38.72 -12.50 39.61
CA GLN A 161 -38.48 -13.75 40.35
C GLN A 161 -38.68 -15.02 39.50
N ALA A 162 -39.53 -14.97 38.47
CA ALA A 162 -39.86 -16.11 37.64
C ALA A 162 -38.86 -16.35 36.48
N SER A 163 -38.09 -15.33 36.10
CA SER A 163 -37.02 -15.48 35.11
C SER A 163 -35.88 -16.34 35.63
N LYS A 164 -35.25 -17.14 34.75
CA LYS A 164 -34.18 -18.09 35.07
C LYS A 164 -32.78 -17.54 34.81
N ASN A 165 -32.65 -16.44 34.06
CA ASN A 165 -31.36 -15.85 33.70
C ASN A 165 -31.48 -14.33 33.45
N TYR A 166 -30.43 -13.71 32.92
CA TYR A 166 -30.35 -12.28 32.62
C TYR A 166 -30.07 -12.02 31.13
N ASN A 167 -30.82 -12.69 30.25
CA ASN A 167 -30.65 -12.55 28.80
C ASN A 167 -31.24 -11.23 28.29
N GLY A 168 -30.65 -10.69 27.23
CA GLY A 168 -31.20 -9.58 26.46
C GLY A 168 -31.14 -9.91 24.97
N GLU A 169 -32.21 -9.63 24.24
CA GLU A 169 -32.33 -9.96 22.81
C GLU A 169 -33.01 -8.79 22.07
N ILE A 170 -32.60 -8.56 20.84
CA ILE A 170 -33.25 -7.64 19.89
C ILE A 170 -33.27 -8.31 18.51
N ASP A 171 -34.31 -8.04 17.74
CA ASP A 171 -34.53 -8.55 16.38
C ASP A 171 -34.58 -7.35 15.41
N PHE A 172 -35.48 -6.40 15.63
CA PHE A 172 -35.52 -5.16 14.84
C PHE A 172 -36.21 -4.02 15.58
N ALA A 173 -36.08 -2.80 15.06
CA ALA A 173 -36.89 -1.65 15.47
C ALA A 173 -37.83 -1.19 14.35
N LYS A 174 -38.98 -0.63 14.72
CA LYS A 174 -39.82 0.18 13.82
C LYS A 174 -39.79 1.62 14.29
N VAL A 175 -39.44 2.53 13.38
CA VAL A 175 -39.45 3.97 13.62
C VAL A 175 -40.50 4.60 12.72
N TYR A 176 -41.37 5.40 13.30
CA TYR A 176 -42.40 6.15 12.60
C TYR A 176 -41.93 7.60 12.46
N HIS A 177 -42.05 8.15 11.26
CA HIS A 177 -41.51 9.48 10.95
C HIS A 177 -42.27 10.12 9.78
N LYS A 178 -42.11 11.43 9.62
CA LYS A 178 -42.52 12.11 8.38
C LYS A 178 -41.56 11.82 7.23
N GLU A 179 -41.95 12.27 6.04
CA GLU A 179 -41.10 12.23 4.85
C GLU A 179 -39.66 12.71 5.14
N ILE A 180 -38.68 11.89 4.76
CA ILE A 180 -37.25 12.21 4.86
C ILE A 180 -36.78 12.48 3.42
N PRO A 181 -36.63 13.75 3.03
CA PRO A 181 -36.31 14.10 1.66
C PRO A 181 -34.90 13.63 1.29
N ALA A 182 -34.76 13.12 0.08
CA ALA A 182 -33.48 12.92 -0.56
C ALA A 182 -32.77 14.27 -0.75
N THR A 183 -31.44 14.24 -0.66
CA THR A 183 -30.57 15.39 -0.85
C THR A 183 -29.58 15.19 -2.00
N GLY A 184 -29.41 13.95 -2.49
CA GLY A 184 -28.49 13.66 -3.57
C GLY A 184 -28.67 12.28 -4.19
N VAL A 185 -27.98 12.07 -5.31
CA VAL A 185 -27.80 10.76 -5.94
C VAL A 185 -26.31 10.52 -6.14
N GLU A 186 -25.81 9.43 -5.58
CA GLU A 186 -24.44 8.97 -5.74
C GLU A 186 -24.38 7.95 -6.89
N MET A 187 -23.59 8.23 -7.92
CA MET A 187 -23.31 7.31 -9.03
C MET A 187 -22.13 6.40 -8.68
N ASN A 188 -22.18 5.11 -9.00
CA ASN A 188 -21.06 4.20 -8.74
C ASN A 188 -19.87 4.37 -9.71
N LYS A 189 -20.04 5.13 -10.80
CA LYS A 189 -18.99 5.44 -11.79
C LYS A 189 -19.09 6.90 -12.20
N GLU A 190 -17.96 7.61 -12.24
CA GLU A 190 -17.90 9.00 -12.74
C GLU A 190 -17.90 9.06 -14.28
N SER A 191 -17.30 8.06 -14.95
CA SER A 191 -17.31 7.94 -16.41
C SER A 191 -17.32 6.49 -16.89
N ILE A 192 -17.88 6.27 -18.08
CA ILE A 192 -18.00 4.99 -18.77
C ILE A 192 -17.50 5.17 -20.20
N GLN A 193 -16.72 4.21 -20.70
CA GLN A 193 -16.35 4.14 -22.11
C GLN A 193 -16.67 2.75 -22.63
N ILE A 194 -17.50 2.65 -23.66
CA ILE A 194 -17.85 1.38 -24.30
C ILE A 194 -17.73 1.51 -25.82
N GLU A 195 -17.57 0.39 -26.49
CA GLU A 195 -17.61 0.37 -27.95
C GLU A 195 -19.02 0.39 -28.48
N VAL A 196 -19.18 0.89 -29.71
CA VAL A 196 -20.44 0.76 -30.45
C VAL A 196 -20.89 -0.72 -30.44
N GLY A 197 -22.12 -0.96 -29.98
CA GLY A 197 -22.72 -2.30 -29.89
C GLY A 197 -22.44 -3.07 -28.60
N MET A 198 -21.54 -2.59 -27.73
CA MET A 198 -21.24 -3.23 -26.44
C MET A 198 -22.12 -2.68 -25.30
N THR A 199 -22.16 -3.40 -24.19
CA THR A 199 -22.90 -3.02 -22.98
C THR A 199 -22.00 -2.84 -21.76
N ASP A 200 -22.44 -2.01 -20.82
CA ASP A 200 -21.88 -1.88 -19.46
C ASP A 200 -23.04 -1.57 -18.49
N SER A 201 -22.82 -1.59 -17.17
CA SER A 201 -23.84 -1.28 -16.18
C SER A 201 -23.45 -0.10 -15.28
N ILE A 202 -24.46 0.65 -14.84
CA ILE A 202 -24.35 1.73 -13.87
C ILE A 202 -25.33 1.48 -12.71
N LYS A 203 -24.95 1.90 -11.51
CA LYS A 203 -25.80 1.90 -10.33
C LYS A 203 -25.75 3.26 -9.66
N ALA A 204 -26.88 3.68 -9.12
CA ALA A 204 -27.04 4.91 -8.38
C ALA A 204 -27.67 4.63 -7.02
N LYS A 205 -27.33 5.45 -6.03
CA LYS A 205 -27.81 5.36 -4.65
C LYS A 205 -28.38 6.70 -4.21
N VAL A 206 -29.58 6.70 -3.64
CA VAL A 206 -30.17 7.90 -3.05
C VAL A 206 -29.45 8.25 -1.74
N LEU A 207 -29.16 9.53 -1.56
CA LEU A 207 -28.60 10.10 -0.34
C LEU A 207 -29.64 10.97 0.37
N PRO A 208 -29.75 10.91 1.70
CA PRO A 208 -29.19 9.84 2.54
C PRO A 208 -29.88 8.50 2.23
N SER A 209 -29.23 7.36 2.54
CA SER A 209 -29.74 6.02 2.18
C SER A 209 -31.06 5.65 2.85
N TYR A 210 -31.44 6.37 3.90
CA TYR A 210 -32.70 6.23 4.64
C TYR A 210 -33.77 7.24 4.20
N SER A 211 -33.55 7.97 3.09
CA SER A 211 -34.59 8.79 2.48
C SER A 211 -35.84 7.96 2.15
N THR A 212 -37.00 8.61 2.23
CA THR A 212 -38.28 8.03 1.86
C THR A 212 -38.45 7.87 0.35
N GLU A 213 -37.74 8.66 -0.46
CA GLU A 213 -37.70 8.50 -1.91
C GLU A 213 -36.62 7.48 -2.31
N LYS A 214 -37.02 6.38 -2.97
CA LYS A 214 -36.08 5.29 -3.33
C LYS A 214 -36.05 4.96 -4.81
N ASN A 215 -36.98 5.49 -5.59
CA ASN A 215 -37.10 5.17 -7.00
C ASN A 215 -36.15 6.04 -7.81
N ILE A 216 -35.17 5.41 -8.44
CA ILE A 216 -34.25 6.04 -9.38
C ILE A 216 -34.68 5.70 -10.80
N VAL A 217 -34.70 6.71 -11.66
CA VAL A 217 -34.92 6.57 -13.10
C VAL A 217 -33.63 6.94 -13.82
N TYR A 218 -33.17 6.07 -14.70
CA TYR A 218 -32.01 6.33 -15.56
C TYR A 218 -32.42 6.86 -16.94
N LEU A 219 -31.57 7.70 -17.50
CA LEU A 219 -31.73 8.29 -18.82
C LEU A 219 -30.36 8.53 -19.45
N VAL A 220 -30.24 8.38 -20.76
CA VAL A 220 -29.09 8.86 -21.53
C VAL A 220 -29.46 10.18 -22.20
N GLU A 221 -28.71 11.24 -21.93
CA GLU A 221 -29.00 12.60 -22.42
C GLU A 221 -29.11 12.69 -23.96
N ASP A 222 -28.30 11.88 -24.66
CA ASP A 222 -28.39 11.68 -26.11
C ASP A 222 -28.56 10.19 -26.44
N GLU A 223 -29.81 9.78 -26.59
CA GLU A 223 -30.19 8.41 -26.96
C GLU A 223 -29.71 7.98 -28.36
N SER A 224 -29.23 8.90 -29.21
CA SER A 224 -28.64 8.52 -30.49
C SER A 224 -27.22 7.96 -30.34
N ILE A 225 -26.59 8.22 -29.19
CA ILE A 225 -25.24 7.76 -28.83
C ILE A 225 -25.31 6.44 -28.07
N ALA A 226 -26.23 6.29 -27.11
CA ALA A 226 -26.40 5.06 -26.32
C ALA A 226 -27.82 4.91 -25.76
N THR A 227 -28.22 3.69 -25.39
CA THR A 227 -29.45 3.42 -24.62
C THR A 227 -29.10 2.99 -23.19
N ILE A 228 -30.07 3.08 -22.27
CA ILE A 228 -29.98 2.52 -20.91
C ILE A 228 -31.30 1.82 -20.54
N THR A 229 -31.22 0.69 -19.84
CA THR A 229 -32.39 -0.02 -19.28
C THR A 229 -32.77 0.53 -17.89
N GLU A 230 -33.95 0.15 -17.39
CA GLU A 230 -34.39 0.52 -16.03
C GLU A 230 -33.45 0.00 -14.94
N ASP A 231 -32.79 -1.14 -15.18
CA ASP A 231 -31.81 -1.74 -14.27
C ASP A 231 -30.39 -1.12 -14.38
N GLY A 232 -30.23 -0.12 -15.26
CA GLY A 232 -28.96 0.58 -15.47
C GLY A 232 -28.00 -0.12 -16.45
N GLU A 233 -28.47 -1.02 -17.31
CA GLU A 233 -27.64 -1.60 -18.39
C GLU A 233 -27.60 -0.65 -19.59
N ILE A 234 -26.41 -0.20 -19.96
CA ILE A 234 -26.13 0.74 -21.04
C ILE A 234 -25.78 -0.05 -22.29
N THR A 235 -26.20 0.40 -23.48
CA THR A 235 -25.75 -0.14 -24.77
C THR A 235 -25.28 0.98 -25.68
N GLY A 236 -24.06 0.87 -26.22
CA GLY A 236 -23.52 1.85 -27.16
C GLY A 236 -24.18 1.73 -28.54
N ILE A 237 -24.67 2.83 -29.10
CA ILE A 237 -25.29 2.87 -30.44
C ILE A 237 -24.33 3.45 -31.47
N LYS A 238 -23.68 4.56 -31.13
CA LYS A 238 -22.88 5.34 -32.08
C LYS A 238 -21.75 6.08 -31.36
N GLU A 239 -20.60 6.18 -32.03
CA GLU A 239 -19.46 6.96 -31.57
C GLU A 239 -19.88 8.40 -31.19
N GLY A 240 -19.45 8.84 -30.01
CA GLY A 240 -19.84 10.13 -29.46
C GLY A 240 -19.65 10.21 -27.94
N LYS A 241 -19.90 11.39 -27.38
CA LYS A 241 -19.91 11.61 -25.93
C LYS A 241 -21.31 12.06 -25.50
N THR A 242 -21.80 11.52 -24.40
CA THR A 242 -23.11 11.83 -23.81
C THR A 242 -23.04 11.70 -22.28
N ASN A 243 -24.14 11.93 -21.57
CA ASN A 243 -24.23 11.74 -20.13
C ASN A 243 -25.31 10.72 -19.80
N ILE A 244 -25.05 9.91 -18.78
CA ILE A 244 -26.08 9.16 -18.09
C ILE A 244 -26.53 10.00 -16.89
N ILE A 245 -27.85 10.13 -16.74
CA ILE A 245 -28.49 10.88 -15.69
C ILE A 245 -29.34 9.89 -14.88
N ALA A 246 -29.11 9.83 -13.57
CA ALA A 246 -29.96 9.12 -12.63
C ALA A 246 -30.75 10.16 -11.82
N THR A 247 -32.07 10.11 -11.89
CA THR A 247 -32.97 11.07 -11.23
C THR A 247 -33.84 10.36 -10.22
N ILE A 248 -34.08 10.99 -9.07
CA ILE A 248 -35.07 10.48 -8.10
C ILE A 248 -36.46 10.86 -8.60
N GLU A 249 -37.32 9.86 -8.79
CA GLU A 249 -38.66 10.01 -9.35
C GLU A 249 -39.46 11.09 -8.61
N GLY A 250 -39.96 12.09 -9.34
CA GLY A 250 -40.74 13.20 -8.78
C GLY A 250 -39.93 14.37 -8.22
N THR A 251 -38.60 14.37 -8.36
CA THR A 251 -37.71 15.44 -7.89
C THR A 251 -36.79 15.99 -8.99
N GLU A 252 -36.09 17.10 -8.71
CA GLU A 252 -35.03 17.65 -9.57
C GLU A 252 -33.62 17.14 -9.19
N ILE A 253 -33.50 16.20 -8.26
CA ILE A 253 -32.22 15.71 -7.75
C ILE A 253 -31.65 14.66 -8.71
N VAL A 254 -30.43 14.91 -9.19
CA VAL A 254 -29.78 14.07 -10.20
C VAL A 254 -28.33 13.71 -9.86
N GLY A 255 -27.92 12.52 -10.26
CA GLY A 255 -26.53 12.07 -10.37
C GLY A 255 -26.14 11.96 -11.85
N LYS A 256 -24.87 12.21 -12.18
CA LYS A 256 -24.38 12.18 -13.57
C LYS A 256 -23.13 11.33 -13.72
N THR A 257 -23.06 10.61 -14.84
CA THR A 257 -21.89 9.85 -15.30
C THR A 257 -21.59 10.22 -16.74
N HIS A 258 -20.34 10.52 -17.07
CA HIS A 258 -19.93 10.81 -18.44
C HIS A 258 -19.79 9.53 -19.28
N LEU A 259 -20.47 9.43 -20.42
CA LEU A 259 -20.43 8.26 -21.30
C LEU A 259 -19.71 8.60 -22.61
N THR A 260 -18.68 7.83 -22.96
CA THR A 260 -18.00 7.91 -24.26
C THR A 260 -18.19 6.61 -25.04
N ILE A 261 -18.75 6.71 -26.24
CA ILE A 261 -18.83 5.59 -27.16
C ILE A 261 -17.70 5.71 -28.17
N ILE A 262 -16.87 4.69 -28.25
CA ILE A 262 -15.76 4.60 -29.22
C ILE A 262 -16.09 3.62 -30.35
N LYS A 263 -15.38 3.76 -31.48
CA LYS A 263 -15.51 2.89 -32.65
C LYS A 263 -15.35 1.42 -32.24
N ALA A 264 -16.30 0.57 -32.66
CA ALA A 264 -16.23 -0.86 -32.42
C ALA A 264 -15.01 -1.50 -33.10
N GLY A 265 -14.38 -2.45 -32.41
CA GLY A 265 -13.34 -3.30 -33.01
C GLY A 265 -11.97 -2.64 -33.11
N LEU A 266 -11.64 -1.68 -32.23
CA LEU A 266 -10.24 -1.27 -32.07
C LEU A 266 -9.43 -2.50 -31.60
N PRO A 267 -8.31 -2.80 -32.27
CA PRO A 267 -7.54 -4.01 -31.96
C PRO A 267 -6.77 -3.89 -30.64
N LEU A 268 -6.61 -2.66 -30.14
CA LEU A 268 -5.91 -2.30 -28.90
C LEU A 268 -6.84 -1.46 -28.01
N GLY A 269 -6.92 -1.78 -26.72
CA GLY A 269 -7.44 -0.89 -25.68
C GLY A 269 -6.30 -0.36 -24.81
N ALA A 270 -6.52 0.79 -24.17
CA ALA A 270 -5.54 1.42 -23.29
C ALA A 270 -6.22 2.22 -22.17
N SER A 271 -5.65 2.19 -20.96
CA SER A 271 -6.07 2.97 -19.81
C SER A 271 -4.87 3.31 -18.92
N ILE A 272 -4.97 4.40 -18.16
CA ILE A 272 -4.07 4.62 -17.01
C ILE A 272 -4.36 3.55 -15.96
N GLY A 273 -3.32 2.92 -15.44
CA GLY A 273 -3.38 1.92 -14.39
C GLY A 273 -2.68 2.36 -13.10
N SER A 274 -2.93 1.64 -12.02
CA SER A 274 -2.24 1.86 -10.75
C SER A 274 -0.82 1.31 -10.79
N THR A 275 0.10 1.98 -10.11
CA THR A 275 1.44 1.48 -9.78
C THR A 275 1.46 0.64 -8.49
N ASP A 276 0.33 0.53 -7.79
CA ASP A 276 0.23 -0.20 -6.51
C ASP A 276 0.26 -1.73 -6.67
N PHE A 277 -0.17 -2.25 -7.82
CA PHE A 277 -0.32 -3.69 -8.07
C PHE A 277 -0.07 -4.06 -9.54
N HIS A 278 0.07 -5.36 -9.80
CA HIS A 278 0.29 -5.90 -11.14
C HIS A 278 -1.01 -6.08 -11.93
N TYR A 279 -0.94 -5.86 -13.25
CA TYR A 279 -2.00 -6.18 -14.21
C TYR A 279 -1.64 -7.49 -14.90
N LEU A 280 -2.29 -8.59 -14.47
CA LEU A 280 -1.92 -9.94 -14.85
C LEU A 280 -2.80 -10.48 -15.98
N GLN A 281 -2.25 -11.38 -16.80
CA GLN A 281 -3.00 -12.03 -17.89
C GLN A 281 -4.29 -12.71 -17.40
N LYS A 282 -4.29 -13.29 -16.20
CA LYS A 282 -5.48 -13.95 -15.60
C LYS A 282 -6.63 -12.98 -15.28
N ASN A 283 -6.35 -11.68 -15.21
CA ASN A 283 -7.33 -10.62 -14.97
C ASN A 283 -7.73 -9.90 -16.26
N TYR A 284 -7.41 -10.45 -17.43
CA TYR A 284 -7.66 -9.83 -18.73
C TYR A 284 -9.11 -9.32 -18.89
N ASP A 285 -10.11 -10.11 -18.49
CA ASP A 285 -11.51 -9.70 -18.63
C ASP A 285 -11.88 -8.47 -17.81
N ASP A 286 -11.38 -8.37 -16.57
CA ASP A 286 -11.56 -7.19 -15.72
C ASP A 286 -10.80 -5.98 -16.29
N ILE A 287 -9.59 -6.21 -16.82
CA ILE A 287 -8.71 -5.17 -17.38
C ILE A 287 -9.32 -4.48 -18.58
N LYS A 288 -10.07 -5.21 -19.42
CA LYS A 288 -10.77 -4.64 -20.59
C LYS A 288 -11.80 -3.56 -20.21
N SER A 289 -12.25 -3.52 -18.96
CA SER A 289 -13.22 -2.54 -18.48
C SER A 289 -12.59 -1.21 -18.02
N LEU A 290 -11.25 -1.12 -17.97
CA LEU A 290 -10.54 0.09 -17.56
C LEU A 290 -10.74 1.22 -18.58
N ASN A 291 -10.93 2.44 -18.09
CA ASN A 291 -11.18 3.62 -18.93
C ASN A 291 -10.60 4.93 -18.39
N LYS A 292 -9.61 4.86 -17.48
CA LYS A 292 -9.03 6.05 -16.86
C LYS A 292 -8.17 6.81 -17.86
N THR A 293 -8.56 8.05 -18.15
CA THR A 293 -7.91 8.91 -19.17
C THR A 293 -7.13 10.09 -18.61
N THR A 294 -7.26 10.36 -17.31
CA THR A 294 -6.61 11.50 -16.63
C THR A 294 -5.87 11.03 -15.39
N TRP A 295 -4.69 11.60 -15.16
CA TRP A 295 -3.86 11.34 -13.99
C TRP A 295 -3.33 12.65 -13.41
N ASN A 296 -3.33 12.74 -12.08
CA ASN A 296 -2.80 13.87 -11.33
C ASN A 296 -2.03 13.37 -10.10
N ASP A 297 -0.99 14.11 -9.71
CA ASP A 297 -0.20 13.85 -8.51
C ASP A 297 0.57 15.12 -8.07
N ILE A 298 1.28 15.04 -6.94
CA ILE A 298 2.06 16.13 -6.36
C ILE A 298 3.50 15.64 -6.12
N ALA A 299 4.47 16.48 -6.49
CA ALA A 299 5.89 16.25 -6.32
C ALA A 299 6.60 17.46 -5.72
N TRP A 300 7.75 17.22 -5.07
CA TRP A 300 8.69 18.26 -4.70
C TRP A 300 9.68 18.53 -5.85
N ILE A 301 10.38 19.67 -5.82
CA ILE A 301 11.49 19.94 -6.73
C ILE A 301 12.57 18.88 -6.51
N GLY A 302 13.06 18.23 -7.58
CA GLY A 302 14.04 17.15 -7.45
C GLY A 302 13.49 15.78 -7.05
N ASP A 303 12.17 15.60 -7.07
CA ASP A 303 11.47 14.34 -6.77
C ASP A 303 11.21 13.51 -8.05
N GLU A 304 10.61 12.34 -7.91
CA GLU A 304 10.15 11.52 -9.05
C GLU A 304 8.72 11.02 -8.82
N LEU A 305 7.95 10.99 -9.91
CA LEU A 305 6.60 10.44 -9.96
C LEU A 305 6.56 9.20 -10.84
N ASN A 306 5.74 8.23 -10.45
CA ASN A 306 5.52 7.02 -11.24
C ASN A 306 4.03 6.85 -11.58
N SER A 307 3.77 6.47 -12.83
CA SER A 307 2.45 6.11 -13.34
C SER A 307 2.56 4.86 -14.22
N LYS A 308 1.44 4.38 -14.74
CA LYS A 308 1.39 3.18 -15.58
C LYS A 308 0.33 3.34 -16.66
N ILE A 309 0.67 2.98 -17.90
CA ILE A 309 -0.30 2.79 -18.97
C ILE A 309 -0.47 1.29 -19.16
N VAL A 310 -1.72 0.81 -19.08
CA VAL A 310 -2.09 -0.58 -19.30
C VAL A 310 -2.75 -0.66 -20.66
N THR A 311 -2.25 -1.57 -21.50
CA THR A 311 -2.81 -1.86 -22.81
C THR A 311 -3.25 -3.32 -22.89
N TRP A 312 -4.23 -3.59 -23.76
CA TRP A 312 -4.68 -4.94 -24.02
C TRP A 312 -5.11 -5.10 -25.47
N THR A 313 -4.77 -6.23 -26.08
CA THR A 313 -5.20 -6.59 -27.44
C THR A 313 -6.43 -7.48 -27.38
N LYS A 314 -7.24 -7.45 -28.44
CA LYS A 314 -8.40 -8.35 -28.60
C LYS A 314 -8.05 -9.55 -29.48
N ASP A 315 -8.91 -9.89 -30.43
CA ASP A 315 -8.79 -11.08 -31.27
C ASP A 315 -7.70 -11.00 -32.36
N SER A 316 -6.87 -9.95 -32.35
CA SER A 316 -5.80 -9.72 -33.32
C SER A 316 -4.54 -9.21 -32.65
N ASN A 317 -3.39 -9.62 -33.19
CA ASN A 317 -2.11 -9.03 -32.84
C ASN A 317 -2.09 -7.54 -33.18
N VAL A 318 -1.36 -6.76 -32.39
CA VAL A 318 -1.13 -5.34 -32.62
C VAL A 318 0.37 -5.10 -32.62
N ASN A 319 0.88 -4.58 -33.72
CA ASN A 319 2.31 -4.36 -33.89
C ASN A 319 2.67 -2.89 -33.66
N ASN A 320 3.94 -2.63 -33.37
CA ASN A 320 4.51 -1.30 -33.23
C ASN A 320 3.75 -0.41 -32.22
N VAL A 321 3.35 -0.96 -31.07
CA VAL A 321 2.71 -0.17 -30.02
C VAL A 321 3.76 0.74 -29.39
N ILE A 322 3.59 2.05 -29.52
CA ILE A 322 4.51 3.07 -29.03
C ILE A 322 3.78 3.97 -28.05
N ILE A 323 4.44 4.28 -26.94
CA ILE A 323 3.96 5.22 -25.93
C ILE A 323 4.94 6.37 -25.82
N SER A 324 4.44 7.59 -26.02
CA SER A 324 5.26 8.81 -26.04
C SER A 324 4.71 9.88 -25.12
N SER A 325 5.60 10.70 -24.55
CA SER A 325 5.24 11.83 -23.71
C SER A 325 5.45 13.17 -24.43
N SER A 326 4.54 14.12 -24.21
CA SER A 326 4.78 15.52 -24.56
C SER A 326 5.77 16.19 -23.60
N ASN A 327 6.14 17.43 -23.88
CA ASN A 327 6.64 18.31 -22.83
C ASN A 327 5.51 18.62 -21.83
N PHE A 328 5.89 18.92 -20.60
CA PHE A 328 5.00 19.40 -19.56
C PHE A 328 5.22 20.89 -19.33
N ALA A 329 4.17 21.69 -19.35
CA ALA A 329 4.25 23.14 -19.13
C ALA A 329 3.36 23.58 -17.96
N ASN A 330 3.87 24.46 -17.11
CA ASN A 330 3.08 25.08 -16.05
C ASN A 330 2.30 26.32 -16.53
N GLU A 331 1.50 26.89 -15.64
CA GLU A 331 0.70 28.10 -15.87
C GLU A 331 1.51 29.36 -16.22
N ASN A 332 2.82 29.36 -15.92
CA ASN A 332 3.74 30.47 -16.20
C ASN A 332 4.57 30.25 -17.47
N GLY A 333 4.44 29.10 -18.13
CA GLY A 333 5.19 28.72 -19.32
C GLY A 333 6.55 28.08 -19.06
N ASP A 334 6.89 27.75 -17.81
CA ASP A 334 8.06 26.91 -17.50
C ASP A 334 7.83 25.49 -18.00
N VAL A 335 8.89 24.84 -18.50
CA VAL A 335 8.79 23.54 -19.17
C VAL A 335 9.67 22.49 -18.49
N ILE A 336 9.05 21.35 -18.17
CA ILE A 336 9.76 20.09 -17.94
C ILE A 336 9.70 19.30 -19.25
N GLY A 337 10.85 19.18 -19.90
CA GLY A 337 10.95 18.52 -21.20
C GLY A 337 10.68 17.01 -21.12
N SER A 338 10.17 16.42 -22.21
CA SER A 338 9.89 14.98 -22.32
C SER A 338 11.10 14.08 -22.10
N ILE A 339 12.32 14.61 -22.18
CA ILE A 339 13.56 13.90 -21.82
C ILE A 339 13.58 13.45 -20.34
N ASN A 340 12.82 14.12 -19.47
CA ASN A 340 12.66 13.75 -18.06
C ASN A 340 11.52 12.73 -17.85
N VAL A 341 10.91 12.22 -18.92
CA VAL A 341 9.87 11.22 -18.88
C VAL A 341 10.37 9.94 -19.54
N GLU A 342 10.54 8.91 -18.72
CA GLU A 342 10.93 7.58 -19.17
C GLU A 342 9.71 6.67 -19.21
N ILE A 343 9.44 6.10 -20.39
CA ILE A 343 8.37 5.13 -20.58
C ILE A 343 8.99 3.81 -21.02
N SER A 344 8.84 2.79 -20.18
CA SER A 344 9.49 1.50 -20.33
C SER A 344 8.47 0.37 -20.19
N TRP A 345 8.50 -0.60 -21.09
CA TRP A 345 7.59 -1.75 -21.03
C TRP A 345 7.87 -2.60 -19.80
N LEU A 346 6.81 -3.13 -19.18
CA LEU A 346 6.92 -4.13 -18.13
C LEU A 346 7.02 -5.51 -18.78
N LYS A 347 8.21 -6.13 -18.70
CA LYS A 347 8.42 -7.50 -19.17
C LYS A 347 7.91 -8.50 -18.12
N GLU A 348 7.19 -9.51 -18.60
CA GLU A 348 6.74 -10.63 -17.78
C GLU A 348 7.85 -11.67 -17.60
N THR A 349 7.90 -12.27 -16.41
CA THR A 349 8.75 -13.41 -16.07
C THR A 349 7.93 -14.48 -15.36
N LEU A 350 8.33 -15.75 -15.48
CA LEU A 350 7.65 -16.88 -14.85
C LEU A 350 8.01 -16.99 -13.37
N ALA A 351 7.00 -17.13 -12.51
CA ALA A 351 7.18 -17.34 -11.08
C ALA A 351 6.35 -18.53 -10.60
N ASN A 352 7.00 -19.53 -10.01
CA ASN A 352 6.33 -20.47 -9.12
C ASN A 352 5.79 -19.69 -7.91
N ILE A 353 4.48 -19.69 -7.71
CA ILE A 353 3.81 -18.85 -6.69
C ILE A 353 3.89 -19.41 -5.27
N GLY A 354 4.57 -20.54 -5.08
CA GLY A 354 4.74 -21.21 -3.78
C GLY A 354 6.03 -20.83 -3.08
N ARG A 355 6.11 -21.18 -1.80
CA ARG A 355 7.30 -21.03 -0.96
C ARG A 355 7.92 -22.42 -0.74
N GLY A 356 9.03 -22.70 -1.42
CA GLY A 356 9.70 -24.00 -1.35
C GLY A 356 8.80 -25.18 -1.80
N ASN A 357 7.85 -24.91 -2.69
CA ASN A 357 6.85 -25.87 -3.14
C ASN A 357 6.96 -26.08 -4.67
N PRO A 358 7.67 -27.13 -5.13
CA PRO A 358 7.88 -27.36 -6.56
C PRO A 358 6.60 -27.73 -7.33
N SER A 359 5.52 -28.08 -6.63
CA SER A 359 4.23 -28.45 -7.25
C SER A 359 3.28 -27.28 -7.42
N ALA A 360 3.63 -26.08 -6.94
CA ALA A 360 2.79 -24.90 -7.09
C ALA A 360 2.76 -24.41 -8.55
N PRO A 361 1.67 -23.73 -8.97
CA PRO A 361 1.54 -23.17 -10.30
C PRO A 361 2.67 -22.19 -10.63
N VAL A 362 3.04 -22.17 -11.91
CA VAL A 362 3.94 -21.16 -12.47
C VAL A 362 3.10 -20.18 -13.26
N GLU A 363 3.17 -18.90 -12.90
CA GLU A 363 2.39 -17.82 -13.51
C GLU A 363 3.32 -16.70 -14.03
N LEU A 364 2.82 -15.87 -14.94
CA LEU A 364 3.54 -14.72 -15.48
C LEU A 364 3.29 -13.47 -14.61
N PHE A 365 4.35 -12.76 -14.25
CA PHE A 365 4.29 -11.50 -13.50
C PHE A 365 5.08 -10.39 -14.21
N PRO A 366 4.48 -9.19 -14.44
CA PRO A 366 5.14 -8.05 -15.05
C PRO A 366 6.00 -7.29 -14.02
N ASP A 367 7.11 -7.91 -13.59
CA ASP A 367 7.97 -7.43 -12.50
C ASP A 367 9.25 -6.70 -13.00
N ILE A 368 9.48 -6.63 -14.31
CA ILE A 368 10.72 -6.07 -14.88
C ILE A 368 10.41 -4.77 -15.60
N ILE A 369 10.92 -3.63 -15.13
CA ILE A 369 10.88 -2.36 -15.87
C ILE A 369 11.96 -2.41 -16.95
N HIS A 370 11.55 -2.80 -18.16
CA HIS A 370 12.44 -3.23 -19.23
C HIS A 370 12.82 -2.06 -20.17
N ASN A 371 12.72 -2.26 -21.49
CA ASN A 371 13.17 -1.28 -22.47
C ASN A 371 12.07 -0.32 -22.92
N LYS A 372 12.54 0.85 -23.39
CA LYS A 372 11.73 1.84 -24.11
C LYS A 372 11.53 1.39 -25.56
N GLY A 373 10.61 2.02 -26.26
CA GLY A 373 10.40 1.82 -27.69
C GLY A 373 9.08 1.14 -28.01
N ASP A 374 9.00 0.57 -29.21
CA ASP A 374 7.85 -0.18 -29.67
C ASP A 374 7.77 -1.59 -29.07
N LEU A 375 6.55 -2.11 -28.98
CA LEU A 375 6.28 -3.50 -28.61
C LEU A 375 5.21 -4.08 -29.52
N ASP A 376 5.45 -5.28 -30.03
CA ASP A 376 4.43 -6.11 -30.66
C ASP A 376 3.70 -6.91 -29.59
N ILE A 377 2.36 -6.82 -29.58
CA ILE A 377 1.50 -7.48 -28.59
C ILE A 377 0.63 -8.51 -29.31
N GLU A 378 0.76 -9.77 -28.91
CA GLU A 378 -0.08 -10.86 -29.42
C GLU A 378 -1.55 -10.66 -29.08
N ALA A 379 -2.46 -11.27 -29.83
CA ALA A 379 -3.90 -11.27 -29.54
C ALA A 379 -4.23 -11.76 -28.11
N ASN A 380 -5.23 -11.16 -27.48
CA ASN A 380 -5.75 -11.49 -26.15
C ASN A 380 -4.69 -11.43 -25.05
N LYS A 381 -3.83 -10.41 -25.09
CA LYS A 381 -2.77 -10.17 -24.10
C LYS A 381 -2.89 -8.80 -23.47
N VAL A 382 -2.49 -8.74 -22.20
CA VAL A 382 -2.22 -7.49 -21.49
C VAL A 382 -0.73 -7.15 -21.64
N ALA A 383 -0.42 -5.90 -21.90
CA ALA A 383 0.94 -5.36 -21.76
C ALA A 383 0.88 -4.00 -21.08
N SER A 384 1.75 -3.76 -20.11
CA SER A 384 1.79 -2.49 -19.37
C SER A 384 3.12 -1.78 -19.59
N ALA A 385 3.09 -0.46 -19.62
CA ALA A 385 4.29 0.37 -19.60
C ALA A 385 4.34 1.19 -18.31
N TRP A 386 5.50 1.17 -17.68
CA TRP A 386 5.84 2.03 -16.54
C TRP A 386 6.22 3.41 -17.04
N VAL A 387 5.69 4.45 -16.40
CA VAL A 387 6.00 5.85 -16.69
C VAL A 387 6.70 6.43 -15.48
N ASN A 388 7.97 6.80 -15.61
CA ASN A 388 8.73 7.54 -14.61
C ASN A 388 8.89 8.99 -15.07
N ILE A 389 8.60 9.94 -14.18
CA ILE A 389 8.73 11.38 -14.43
C ILE A 389 9.71 11.92 -13.39
N THR A 390 10.90 12.32 -13.82
CA THR A 390 11.89 12.97 -12.97
C THR A 390 11.62 14.47 -12.93
N ILE A 391 11.49 15.05 -11.74
CA ILE A 391 11.37 16.51 -11.57
C ILE A 391 12.78 17.08 -11.42
N PRO A 392 13.27 17.92 -12.35
CA PRO A 392 14.59 18.52 -12.24
C PRO A 392 14.78 19.29 -10.93
N ARG A 393 15.98 19.30 -10.37
CA ARG A 393 16.28 20.02 -9.11
C ARG A 393 16.24 21.55 -9.25
N ASP A 394 16.21 22.06 -10.47
CA ASP A 394 16.06 23.47 -10.83
C ASP A 394 14.67 23.84 -11.37
N ALA A 395 13.73 22.88 -11.38
CA ALA A 395 12.35 23.08 -11.80
C ALA A 395 11.67 24.20 -11.00
N LYS A 396 10.76 24.92 -11.65
CA LYS A 396 9.93 25.95 -10.99
C LYS A 396 8.66 25.34 -10.41
N PRO A 397 8.17 25.82 -9.27
CA PRO A 397 6.89 25.37 -8.74
C PRO A 397 5.74 25.76 -9.67
N GLY A 398 4.64 25.02 -9.61
CA GLY A 398 3.44 25.24 -10.44
C GLY A 398 2.77 23.93 -10.85
N ILE A 399 1.65 24.02 -11.55
CA ILE A 399 0.87 22.89 -12.03
C ILE A 399 1.24 22.61 -13.49
N TYR A 400 2.05 21.59 -13.70
CA TYR A 400 2.50 21.17 -15.02
C TYR A 400 1.45 20.29 -15.69
N ASN A 401 1.14 20.60 -16.96
CA ASN A 401 0.20 19.82 -17.77
C ASN A 401 0.89 19.32 -19.04
N GLY A 402 0.58 18.08 -19.41
CA GLY A 402 1.12 17.40 -20.59
C GLY A 402 0.25 16.21 -20.96
N THR A 403 0.68 15.47 -21.99
CA THR A 403 -0.03 14.29 -22.46
C THR A 403 0.90 13.10 -22.63
N ILE A 404 0.33 11.91 -22.45
CA ILE A 404 0.95 10.65 -22.88
C ILE A 404 0.08 10.08 -24.00
N THR A 405 0.70 9.68 -25.09
CA THR A 405 0.03 9.20 -26.30
C THR A 405 0.40 7.76 -26.57
N VAL A 406 -0.59 6.91 -26.83
CA VAL A 406 -0.41 5.52 -27.28
C VAL A 406 -0.83 5.42 -28.74
N SER A 407 0.11 5.03 -29.60
CA SER A 407 -0.10 4.77 -31.03
C SER A 407 0.28 3.33 -31.36
N ALA A 408 -0.31 2.77 -32.41
CA ALA A 408 0.03 1.43 -32.89
C ALA A 408 -0.26 1.30 -34.39
N GLU A 409 0.30 0.28 -35.04
CA GLU A 409 -0.09 -0.06 -36.41
C GLU A 409 -1.56 -0.49 -36.46
N GLY A 410 -2.32 0.05 -37.41
CA GLY A 410 -3.76 -0.21 -37.53
C GLY A 410 -4.64 0.58 -36.56
N LEU A 411 -4.07 1.46 -35.73
CA LEU A 411 -4.81 2.40 -34.89
C LEU A 411 -4.87 3.78 -35.57
N ASP A 412 -6.00 4.08 -36.24
CA ASP A 412 -6.19 5.34 -36.99
C ASP A 412 -6.04 6.60 -36.12
N THR A 413 -6.51 6.52 -34.86
CA THR A 413 -6.49 7.62 -33.90
C THR A 413 -5.78 7.18 -32.63
N PRO A 414 -4.62 7.77 -32.29
CA PRO A 414 -3.90 7.45 -31.05
C PRO A 414 -4.75 7.74 -29.80
N TYR A 415 -4.56 6.96 -28.73
CA TYR A 415 -5.10 7.31 -27.43
C TYR A 415 -4.28 8.45 -26.82
N VAL A 416 -4.96 9.44 -26.24
CA VAL A 416 -4.33 10.58 -25.58
C VAL A 416 -4.78 10.63 -24.13
N PHE A 417 -3.82 10.57 -23.22
CA PHE A 417 -4.01 10.61 -21.78
C PHE A 417 -3.55 11.95 -21.23
N ASN A 418 -4.38 12.60 -20.42
CA ASN A 418 -4.06 13.89 -19.81
C ASN A 418 -3.31 13.66 -18.49
N TYR A 419 -2.11 14.21 -18.42
CA TYR A 419 -1.28 14.14 -17.22
C TYR A 419 -1.10 15.54 -16.64
N SER A 420 -1.27 15.65 -15.33
CA SER A 420 -1.02 16.87 -14.59
C SER A 420 -0.22 16.53 -13.33
N PHE A 421 0.68 17.42 -12.89
CA PHE A 421 1.26 17.29 -11.56
C PHE A 421 1.67 18.65 -11.00
N GLU A 422 1.49 18.81 -9.70
CA GLU A 422 1.91 20.01 -8.96
C GLU A 422 3.34 19.84 -8.46
N VAL A 423 4.23 20.73 -8.87
CA VAL A 423 5.56 20.87 -8.26
C VAL A 423 5.45 21.90 -7.16
N VAL A 424 5.57 21.46 -5.90
CA VAL A 424 5.54 22.38 -4.75
C VAL A 424 6.89 23.03 -4.52
N ASN A 425 6.90 24.22 -3.89
CA ASN A 425 8.11 25.00 -3.66
C ASN A 425 8.94 24.49 -2.45
N LEU A 426 9.24 23.20 -2.45
CA LEU A 426 10.16 22.53 -1.52
C LEU A 426 11.03 21.58 -2.34
N VAL A 427 12.28 21.40 -1.89
CA VAL A 427 13.26 20.60 -2.61
C VAL A 427 13.41 19.25 -1.91
N GLN A 428 13.22 18.15 -2.64
CA GLN A 428 13.43 16.80 -2.14
C GLN A 428 14.88 16.68 -1.62
N PRO A 429 15.09 16.32 -0.34
CA PRO A 429 16.42 16.17 0.23
C PRO A 429 17.24 15.13 -0.55
N LEU A 430 18.52 15.42 -0.79
CA LEU A 430 19.44 14.43 -1.33
C LEU A 430 19.66 13.33 -0.28
N PRO A 431 19.87 12.06 -0.67
CA PRO A 431 20.01 10.97 0.30
C PRO A 431 21.09 11.21 1.37
N LYS A 432 22.21 11.85 0.99
CA LYS A 432 23.32 12.23 1.89
C LYS A 432 22.94 13.31 2.92
N GLU A 433 21.89 14.10 2.67
CA GLU A 433 21.40 15.14 3.57
C GLU A 433 20.42 14.57 4.61
N THR A 434 19.94 13.35 4.40
CA THR A 434 18.98 12.69 5.29
C THR A 434 19.68 11.83 6.33
N LYS A 435 18.92 11.37 7.33
CA LYS A 435 19.36 10.35 8.29
C LYS A 435 18.71 8.99 8.04
N THR A 436 18.09 8.80 6.88
CA THR A 436 17.45 7.52 6.56
C THR A 436 18.51 6.47 6.30
N GLN A 437 18.46 5.38 7.06
CA GLN A 437 19.37 4.26 6.94
C GLN A 437 18.79 3.22 5.98
N MET A 438 19.51 2.94 4.89
CA MET A 438 19.16 1.88 3.95
C MET A 438 20.30 0.89 3.83
N GLU A 439 19.99 -0.39 3.99
CA GLU A 439 20.93 -1.49 3.82
C GLU A 439 20.29 -2.60 2.99
N ILE A 440 20.81 -2.83 1.78
CA ILE A 440 20.36 -3.95 0.95
C ILE A 440 21.58 -4.75 0.50
N TRP A 441 21.64 -6.01 0.89
CA TRP A 441 22.86 -6.82 0.74
C TRP A 441 23.16 -7.18 -0.72
N GLN A 442 24.40 -6.91 -1.12
CA GLN A 442 24.90 -7.09 -2.48
C GLN A 442 25.69 -8.40 -2.62
N HIS A 443 25.57 -9.06 -3.77
CA HIS A 443 26.14 -10.38 -4.09
C HIS A 443 27.01 -10.28 -5.34
N PRO A 444 28.20 -9.65 -5.27
CA PRO A 444 29.02 -9.40 -6.46
C PRO A 444 29.42 -10.69 -7.18
N TYR A 445 29.54 -11.82 -6.48
CA TYR A 445 29.83 -13.11 -7.11
C TYR A 445 28.68 -13.65 -7.98
N ALA A 446 27.41 -13.34 -7.65
CA ALA A 446 26.26 -13.68 -8.49
C ALA A 446 26.28 -12.89 -9.81
N VAL A 447 26.66 -11.60 -9.74
CA VAL A 447 26.85 -10.75 -10.93
C VAL A 447 27.97 -11.29 -11.82
N ALA A 448 29.10 -11.68 -11.23
CA ALA A 448 30.20 -12.32 -11.95
C ALA A 448 29.75 -13.60 -12.67
N ARG A 449 29.02 -14.48 -11.98
CA ARG A 449 28.49 -15.73 -12.57
C ARG A 449 27.56 -15.45 -13.73
N TYR A 450 26.59 -14.56 -13.56
CA TYR A 450 25.58 -14.28 -14.59
C TYR A 450 26.20 -13.75 -15.89
N TYR A 451 27.16 -12.83 -15.78
CA TYR A 451 27.85 -12.22 -16.92
C TYR A 451 29.10 -12.98 -17.39
N GLY A 452 29.41 -14.14 -16.81
CA GLY A 452 30.53 -14.98 -17.23
C GLY A 452 31.92 -14.38 -16.96
N VAL A 453 32.04 -13.55 -15.93
CA VAL A 453 33.33 -12.97 -15.49
C VAL A 453 34.21 -14.08 -14.93
N GLN A 454 35.46 -14.17 -15.39
CA GLN A 454 36.37 -15.23 -14.97
C GLN A 454 36.92 -14.98 -13.56
N LYS A 455 37.38 -16.04 -12.89
CA LYS A 455 37.84 -15.98 -11.49
C LYS A 455 39.00 -14.99 -11.30
N GLU A 456 39.94 -14.95 -12.23
CA GLU A 456 41.08 -14.04 -12.25
C GLU A 456 40.68 -12.58 -12.51
N GLU A 457 39.47 -12.33 -13.00
CA GLU A 457 38.92 -11.01 -13.29
C GLU A 457 37.99 -10.49 -12.19
N LEU A 458 37.76 -11.28 -11.13
CA LEU A 458 36.95 -10.86 -9.99
C LEU A 458 37.52 -9.59 -9.37
N PHE A 459 36.62 -8.61 -9.18
CA PHE A 459 36.92 -7.29 -8.62
C PHE A 459 37.97 -6.51 -9.43
N THR A 460 38.01 -6.72 -10.74
CA THR A 460 38.70 -5.86 -11.72
C THR A 460 37.67 -5.03 -12.49
N GLU A 461 38.10 -4.13 -13.36
CA GLU A 461 37.17 -3.33 -14.19
C GLU A 461 36.25 -4.20 -15.07
N ASN A 462 36.71 -5.38 -15.50
CA ASN A 462 35.89 -6.33 -16.26
C ASN A 462 34.69 -6.84 -15.45
N HIS A 463 34.83 -6.90 -14.12
CA HIS A 463 33.72 -7.17 -13.22
C HIS A 463 32.95 -5.88 -12.88
N PHE A 464 33.66 -4.82 -12.48
CA PHE A 464 33.07 -3.59 -11.97
C PHE A 464 32.16 -2.88 -12.97
N LYS A 465 32.40 -2.99 -14.28
CA LYS A 465 31.49 -2.43 -15.29
C LYS A 465 30.06 -2.97 -15.17
N TYR A 466 29.86 -4.20 -14.70
CA TYR A 466 28.54 -4.81 -14.51
C TYR A 466 27.89 -4.40 -13.18
N LEU A 467 28.71 -4.15 -12.15
CA LEU A 467 28.27 -3.74 -10.81
C LEU A 467 27.97 -2.23 -10.71
N ARG A 468 28.74 -1.40 -11.42
CA ARG A 468 28.74 0.06 -11.26
C ARG A 468 27.34 0.67 -11.40
N PRO A 469 26.57 0.40 -12.47
CA PRO A 469 25.27 1.06 -12.64
C PRO A 469 24.26 0.71 -11.53
N SER A 470 24.21 -0.56 -11.09
CA SER A 470 23.28 -0.95 -10.03
C SER A 470 23.72 -0.41 -8.66
N LEU A 471 25.02 -0.32 -8.39
CA LEU A 471 25.50 0.25 -7.14
C LEU A 471 25.39 1.78 -7.08
N GLU A 472 25.49 2.47 -8.22
CA GLU A 472 25.13 3.89 -8.32
C GLU A 472 23.64 4.10 -8.05
N GLU A 473 22.77 3.24 -8.58
CA GLU A 473 21.34 3.24 -8.26
C GLU A 473 21.08 3.00 -6.76
N TYR A 474 21.80 2.04 -6.16
CA TYR A 474 21.76 1.78 -4.71
C TYR A 474 22.16 3.04 -3.90
N ARG A 475 23.23 3.74 -4.28
CA ARG A 475 23.65 5.00 -3.67
C ARG A 475 22.58 6.08 -3.81
N ASP A 476 22.03 6.24 -5.01
CA ASP A 476 21.16 7.37 -5.36
C ASP A 476 19.78 7.25 -4.71
N MET A 477 19.34 6.04 -4.36
CA MET A 477 18.17 5.87 -3.48
C MET A 477 18.48 6.05 -1.98
N GLY A 478 19.76 6.09 -1.59
CA GLY A 478 20.20 6.29 -0.21
C GLY A 478 20.82 5.09 0.51
N GLY A 479 21.26 4.08 -0.24
CA GLY A 479 22.02 2.94 0.27
C GLY A 479 23.29 3.36 1.04
N ARG A 480 23.49 2.76 2.22
CA ARG A 480 24.60 3.09 3.15
C ARG A 480 25.36 1.87 3.65
N GLY A 481 24.70 0.71 3.75
CA GLY A 481 25.34 -0.54 4.14
C GLY A 481 25.98 -1.26 2.95
N VAL A 482 27.21 -1.74 3.12
CA VAL A 482 27.93 -2.57 2.16
C VAL A 482 28.31 -3.88 2.85
N ILE A 483 27.76 -5.00 2.39
CA ILE A 483 28.06 -6.31 2.98
C ILE A 483 29.40 -6.84 2.46
N ALA A 484 30.13 -7.55 3.31
CA ALA A 484 31.36 -8.25 2.93
C ALA A 484 31.49 -9.58 3.68
N HIS A 485 31.69 -10.68 2.95
CA HIS A 485 31.79 -12.00 3.56
C HIS A 485 33.21 -12.22 4.07
N ILE A 486 33.36 -12.51 5.36
CA ILE A 486 34.68 -12.68 6.00
C ILE A 486 35.04 -14.15 6.27
N VAL A 487 34.11 -15.06 5.99
CA VAL A 487 34.28 -16.52 6.03
C VAL A 487 33.56 -17.15 4.85
N GLU A 488 33.99 -18.35 4.44
CA GLU A 488 33.45 -19.05 3.27
C GLU A 488 32.05 -19.59 3.54
N GLU A 489 31.11 -19.38 2.62
CA GLU A 489 29.76 -19.96 2.68
C GLU A 489 29.03 -19.63 4.00
N ALA A 490 29.06 -18.35 4.39
CA ALA A 490 28.55 -17.91 5.68
C ALA A 490 27.05 -18.20 5.88
N TRP A 491 26.26 -18.33 4.80
CA TRP A 491 24.86 -18.77 4.81
C TRP A 491 24.63 -20.17 4.23
N ASN A 492 25.67 -20.98 4.11
CA ASN A 492 25.59 -22.39 3.70
C ASN A 492 24.80 -22.59 2.39
N HIS A 493 25.19 -21.84 1.36
CA HIS A 493 24.66 -21.94 0.01
C HIS A 493 23.12 -21.83 -0.07
N GLN A 494 22.53 -20.95 0.74
CA GLN A 494 21.09 -20.70 0.69
C GLN A 494 20.67 -20.08 -0.64
N SER A 495 21.51 -19.25 -1.25
CA SER A 495 21.27 -18.62 -2.55
C SER A 495 21.57 -19.57 -3.72
N TYR A 496 21.14 -19.18 -4.93
CA TYR A 496 21.45 -19.95 -6.14
C TYR A 496 22.96 -19.99 -6.38
N ASP A 497 23.62 -18.85 -6.19
CA ASP A 497 25.07 -18.73 -6.20
C ASP A 497 25.64 -18.99 -4.80
N SER A 498 26.87 -19.52 -4.78
CA SER A 498 27.72 -19.58 -3.60
C SER A 498 28.01 -18.18 -3.07
N ASP A 499 28.35 -18.09 -1.78
CA ASP A 499 28.82 -16.90 -1.08
C ASP A 499 30.32 -17.05 -0.69
N PRO A 500 31.26 -16.93 -1.63
CA PRO A 500 32.69 -16.98 -1.33
C PRO A 500 33.12 -15.94 -0.31
N SER A 501 34.11 -16.29 0.51
CA SER A 501 34.72 -15.33 1.43
C SER A 501 35.53 -14.28 0.66
N MET A 502 35.36 -13.01 0.98
CA MET A 502 36.24 -11.92 0.52
C MET A 502 37.56 -11.87 1.30
N VAL A 503 37.67 -12.64 2.40
CA VAL A 503 38.91 -12.82 3.16
C VAL A 503 39.32 -14.29 3.14
N LYS A 504 40.49 -14.62 2.60
CA LYS A 504 40.93 -16.03 2.53
C LYS A 504 41.70 -16.40 3.79
N TRP A 505 41.30 -17.48 4.45
CA TRP A 505 41.92 -17.99 5.67
C TRP A 505 42.91 -19.10 5.34
N THR A 506 44.14 -18.98 5.83
CA THR A 506 45.19 -19.99 5.68
C THR A 506 45.79 -20.34 7.03
N LYS A 507 45.76 -21.61 7.41
CA LYS A 507 46.46 -22.11 8.60
C LYS A 507 47.89 -22.47 8.22
N SER A 508 48.84 -21.75 8.81
CA SER A 508 50.26 -21.86 8.52
C SER A 508 50.89 -23.10 9.14
N LEU A 509 52.08 -23.47 8.67
CA LEU A 509 52.86 -24.60 9.21
C LEU A 509 53.16 -24.50 10.73
N ASP A 510 53.19 -23.29 11.29
CA ASP A 510 53.39 -23.05 12.72
C ASP A 510 52.10 -23.12 13.56
N GLY A 511 50.94 -23.35 12.92
CA GLY A 511 49.64 -23.50 13.54
C GLY A 511 48.81 -22.21 13.64
N THR A 512 49.37 -21.05 13.27
CA THR A 512 48.67 -19.73 13.27
C THR A 512 47.89 -19.46 11.99
N PHE A 513 46.89 -18.59 12.03
CA PHE A 513 46.17 -18.15 10.84
C PHE A 513 46.80 -16.94 10.15
N LYS A 514 46.80 -16.97 8.81
CA LYS A 514 47.07 -15.84 7.91
C LYS A 514 45.81 -15.51 7.12
N PHE A 515 45.67 -14.23 6.76
CA PHE A 515 44.50 -13.70 6.07
C PHE A 515 44.91 -12.94 4.81
N ASP A 516 44.21 -13.21 3.71
CA ASP A 516 44.34 -12.46 2.46
C ASP A 516 43.09 -11.61 2.26
N TYR A 517 43.28 -10.28 2.21
CA TYR A 517 42.23 -9.27 2.11
C TYR A 517 42.06 -8.70 0.69
N ILE A 518 42.66 -9.27 -0.36
CA ILE A 518 42.65 -8.66 -1.71
C ILE A 518 41.23 -8.43 -2.25
N ASP A 519 40.36 -9.44 -2.17
CA ASP A 519 38.98 -9.34 -2.66
C ASP A 519 38.19 -8.32 -1.81
N PHE A 520 38.33 -8.40 -0.49
CA PHE A 520 37.74 -7.46 0.46
C PHE A 520 38.15 -6.02 0.15
N ASP A 521 39.45 -5.76 -0.02
CA ASP A 521 39.99 -4.43 -0.29
C ASP A 521 39.48 -3.84 -1.59
N ARG A 522 39.44 -4.65 -2.65
CA ARG A 522 38.94 -4.20 -3.95
C ARG A 522 37.44 -3.89 -3.89
N TRP A 523 36.66 -4.72 -3.21
CA TRP A 523 35.24 -4.51 -3.03
C TRP A 523 34.93 -3.24 -2.22
N ILE A 524 35.60 -3.06 -1.08
CA ILE A 524 35.38 -1.89 -0.23
C ILE A 524 35.86 -0.61 -0.91
N GLN A 525 37.05 -0.63 -1.54
CA GLN A 525 37.55 0.53 -2.27
C GLN A 525 36.61 0.92 -3.42
N PHE A 526 36.05 -0.05 -4.14
CA PHE A 526 35.08 0.23 -5.20
C PHE A 526 33.84 0.95 -4.66
N ASN A 527 33.28 0.53 -3.52
CA ASN A 527 32.14 1.20 -2.90
C ASN A 527 32.48 2.59 -2.33
N ILE A 528 33.74 2.81 -1.91
CA ILE A 528 34.25 4.15 -1.57
C ILE A 528 34.29 5.04 -2.82
N ASP A 529 34.81 4.52 -3.94
CA ASP A 529 34.94 5.27 -5.19
C ASP A 529 33.58 5.66 -5.77
N LEU A 530 32.55 4.82 -5.59
CA LEU A 530 31.16 5.14 -5.95
C LEU A 530 30.51 6.15 -4.99
N GLY A 531 31.05 6.34 -3.79
CA GLY A 531 30.50 7.24 -2.77
C GLY A 531 29.33 6.64 -1.97
N ILE A 532 29.20 5.32 -1.92
CA ILE A 532 28.22 4.63 -1.05
C ILE A 532 28.69 4.71 0.40
N ILE A 533 29.99 4.57 0.62
CA ILE A 533 30.64 4.70 1.92
C ILE A 533 31.78 5.70 1.84
N ASN A 534 32.03 6.42 2.93
CA ASN A 534 33.15 7.33 3.05
C ASN A 534 33.72 7.27 4.48
N PRO A 535 34.77 6.46 4.69
CA PRO A 535 35.39 6.30 6.00
C PRO A 535 35.90 7.60 6.61
N LYS A 536 36.39 8.55 5.79
CA LYS A 536 36.95 9.82 6.28
C LYS A 536 35.90 10.68 6.97
N ASP A 537 34.67 10.63 6.48
CA ASP A 537 33.54 11.38 7.01
C ASP A 537 32.68 10.54 7.98
N GLY A 538 33.05 9.27 8.20
CA GLY A 538 32.25 8.33 8.99
C GLY A 538 30.89 8.00 8.35
N PHE A 539 30.76 8.12 7.03
CA PHE A 539 29.51 7.91 6.30
C PHE A 539 29.41 6.48 5.76
N GLY A 540 28.24 5.86 5.94
CA GLY A 540 27.97 4.49 5.53
C GLY A 540 28.63 3.44 6.44
N GLN A 541 28.41 2.16 6.14
CA GLN A 541 28.84 1.05 6.99
C GLN A 541 29.37 -0.12 6.15
N ILE A 542 30.46 -0.73 6.62
CA ILE A 542 30.94 -2.03 6.14
C ILE A 542 30.40 -3.10 7.09
N LYS A 543 29.57 -4.02 6.58
CA LYS A 543 28.93 -5.09 7.35
C LYS A 543 29.65 -6.42 7.10
N CYS A 544 30.51 -6.82 8.02
CA CYS A 544 31.35 -8.01 7.89
C CYS A 544 30.62 -9.27 8.37
N TYR A 545 30.14 -10.08 7.42
CA TYR A 545 29.33 -11.27 7.69
C TYR A 545 30.18 -12.55 7.65
N SER A 546 30.26 -13.37 8.70
CA SER A 546 29.77 -13.15 10.07
C SER A 546 30.67 -13.87 11.07
N ILE A 547 30.67 -13.41 12.33
CA ILE A 547 31.34 -14.08 13.46
C ILE A 547 30.59 -15.36 13.91
N VAL A 548 29.32 -15.48 13.55
CA VAL A 548 28.44 -16.63 13.83
C VAL A 548 27.84 -17.20 12.52
N PRO A 549 28.69 -17.63 11.57
CA PRO A 549 28.22 -18.17 10.30
C PRO A 549 27.39 -19.45 10.51
N TRP A 550 26.75 -19.96 9.46
CA TRP A 550 25.96 -21.17 9.55
C TRP A 550 26.76 -22.33 10.16
N ASN A 551 26.20 -22.94 11.21
CA ASN A 551 26.85 -24.00 12.01
C ASN A 551 28.23 -23.61 12.59
N ASN A 552 28.52 -22.31 12.74
CA ASN A 552 29.81 -21.76 13.14
C ASN A 552 30.98 -22.26 12.28
N ARG A 553 30.72 -22.67 11.04
CA ARG A 553 31.71 -23.27 10.16
C ARG A 553 32.72 -22.23 9.69
N ILE A 554 34.01 -22.54 9.83
CA ILE A 554 35.13 -21.79 9.28
C ILE A 554 35.89 -22.74 8.37
N GLU A 555 35.88 -22.47 7.06
CA GLU A 555 36.73 -23.16 6.09
C GLU A 555 38.05 -22.40 5.91
N TYR A 556 39.16 -23.12 5.83
CA TYR A 556 40.50 -22.55 5.62
C TYR A 556 41.38 -23.50 4.80
N TYR A 557 42.41 -22.95 4.16
CA TYR A 557 43.46 -23.76 3.53
C TYR A 557 44.52 -24.13 4.58
N ASN A 558 44.88 -25.40 4.70
CA ASN A 558 45.88 -25.87 5.65
C ASN A 558 47.22 -26.13 4.93
N GLU A 559 48.25 -25.33 5.21
CA GLU A 559 49.58 -25.49 4.60
C GLU A 559 50.24 -26.84 4.95
N LEU A 560 49.92 -27.41 6.11
CA LEU A 560 50.50 -28.68 6.56
C LEU A 560 50.01 -29.86 5.72
N THR A 561 48.72 -29.86 5.36
CA THR A 561 48.08 -30.95 4.61
C THR A 561 47.99 -30.66 3.11
N GLY A 562 48.03 -29.39 2.72
CA GLY A 562 47.83 -28.93 1.34
C GLY A 562 46.38 -28.96 0.89
N GLU A 563 45.42 -29.05 1.82
CA GLU A 563 44.00 -29.23 1.55
C GLU A 563 43.13 -28.15 2.22
N LYS A 564 41.89 -28.02 1.75
CA LYS A 564 40.86 -27.23 2.43
C LYS A 564 40.29 -28.04 3.59
N GLU A 565 40.24 -27.44 4.77
CA GLU A 565 39.69 -28.03 5.99
C GLU A 565 38.59 -27.14 6.58
N SER A 566 37.83 -27.67 7.53
CA SER A 566 36.82 -26.87 8.24
C SER A 566 36.73 -27.24 9.72
N ILE A 567 36.43 -26.23 10.53
CA ILE A 567 36.10 -26.38 11.96
C ILE A 567 34.75 -25.71 12.23
N ASN A 568 34.02 -26.20 13.24
CA ASN A 568 32.72 -25.65 13.65
C ASN A 568 32.73 -25.30 15.15
N PRO A 569 33.63 -24.42 15.61
CA PRO A 569 33.84 -24.23 17.03
C PRO A 569 32.66 -23.47 17.68
N THR A 570 32.24 -23.91 18.87
CA THR A 570 31.09 -23.32 19.57
C THR A 570 31.45 -21.96 20.18
N PRO A 571 30.64 -20.90 19.98
CA PRO A 571 30.87 -19.58 20.58
C PRO A 571 31.15 -19.63 22.09
N GLY A 572 32.18 -18.88 22.50
CA GLY A 572 32.64 -18.80 23.89
C GLY A 572 33.66 -19.87 24.33
N THR A 573 33.84 -20.95 23.56
CA THR A 573 34.88 -21.97 23.82
C THR A 573 36.28 -21.47 23.41
N ALA A 574 37.34 -22.10 23.93
CA ALA A 574 38.71 -21.76 23.53
C ALA A 574 38.96 -22.02 22.02
N GLU A 575 38.42 -23.10 21.48
CA GLU A 575 38.50 -23.48 20.06
C GLU A 575 37.85 -22.45 19.14
N TRP A 576 36.88 -21.67 19.64
CA TRP A 576 36.27 -20.56 18.92
C TRP A 576 37.01 -19.24 19.19
N ARG A 577 37.35 -18.95 20.45
CA ARG A 577 37.99 -17.69 20.84
C ARG A 577 39.35 -17.49 20.17
N VAL A 578 40.17 -18.54 20.07
CA VAL A 578 41.52 -18.44 19.49
C VAL A 578 41.51 -17.98 18.03
N PRO A 579 40.87 -18.70 17.09
CA PRO A 579 40.88 -18.29 15.68
C PRO A 579 40.21 -16.93 15.46
N TRP A 580 39.12 -16.62 16.17
CA TRP A 580 38.48 -15.31 16.06
C TRP A 580 39.31 -14.17 16.67
N THR A 581 40.06 -14.41 17.74
CA THR A 581 40.98 -13.40 18.29
C THR A 581 42.12 -13.13 17.30
N GLU A 582 42.70 -14.17 16.70
CA GLU A 582 43.73 -14.02 15.67
C GLU A 582 43.20 -13.21 14.48
N PHE A 583 42.02 -13.56 13.98
CA PHE A 583 41.39 -12.85 12.87
C PHE A 583 41.05 -11.41 13.21
N LEU A 584 40.28 -11.15 14.26
CA LEU A 584 39.79 -9.80 14.58
C LEU A 584 40.95 -8.87 14.93
N SER A 585 41.99 -9.36 15.60
CA SER A 585 43.18 -8.54 15.91
C SER A 585 43.96 -8.18 14.63
N ASN A 586 44.13 -9.15 13.71
CA ASN A 586 44.81 -8.89 12.43
C ASN A 586 43.98 -7.96 11.54
N PHE A 587 42.68 -8.20 11.46
CA PHE A 587 41.75 -7.43 10.65
C PHE A 587 41.60 -5.99 11.14
N MET A 588 41.60 -5.78 12.46
CA MET A 588 41.61 -4.45 13.06
C MET A 588 42.82 -3.64 12.59
N ASN A 589 44.03 -4.21 12.68
CA ASN A 589 45.25 -3.54 12.20
C ASN A 589 45.17 -3.22 10.70
N HIS A 590 44.72 -4.18 9.89
CA HIS A 590 44.53 -3.97 8.45
C HIS A 590 43.58 -2.81 8.17
N LEU A 591 42.42 -2.76 8.84
CA LEU A 591 41.46 -1.68 8.68
C LEU A 591 41.97 -0.32 9.18
N GLU A 592 42.79 -0.29 10.23
CA GLU A 592 43.46 0.94 10.69
C GLU A 592 44.47 1.45 9.66
N GLU A 593 45.27 0.56 9.07
CA GLU A 593 46.20 0.91 7.98
C GLU A 593 45.47 1.49 6.76
N LYS A 594 44.29 0.95 6.45
CA LYS A 594 43.42 1.44 5.36
C LYS A 594 42.62 2.68 5.73
N GLY A 595 42.47 2.98 7.02
CA GLY A 595 41.61 4.05 7.55
C GLY A 595 40.11 3.74 7.45
N TRP A 596 39.72 2.47 7.55
CA TRP A 596 38.34 1.97 7.38
C TRP A 596 37.70 1.47 8.68
N PHE A 597 38.48 1.36 9.76
CA PHE A 597 38.03 0.78 11.03
C PHE A 597 36.78 1.45 11.61
N ASN A 598 36.70 2.78 11.53
CA ASN A 598 35.64 3.57 12.15
C ASN A 598 34.23 3.30 11.59
N ILE A 599 34.11 2.76 10.36
CA ILE A 599 32.82 2.43 9.74
C ILE A 599 32.61 0.91 9.60
N THR A 600 33.48 0.08 10.19
CA THR A 600 33.40 -1.37 10.08
C THR A 600 32.64 -2.00 11.24
N TYR A 601 31.68 -2.86 10.91
CA TYR A 601 30.82 -3.57 11.85
C TYR A 601 31.03 -5.08 11.69
N ILE A 602 31.24 -5.78 12.80
CA ILE A 602 31.19 -7.24 12.81
C ILE A 602 29.73 -7.66 12.91
N SER A 603 29.23 -8.31 11.88
CA SER A 603 27.84 -8.75 11.82
C SER A 603 27.66 -10.07 12.56
N MET A 604 26.60 -10.14 13.35
CA MET A 604 26.02 -11.35 13.91
C MET A 604 24.73 -11.72 13.14
N ASP A 605 24.01 -12.72 13.63
CA ASP A 605 22.80 -13.29 13.01
C ASP A 605 21.84 -13.74 14.12
N GLU A 606 20.60 -14.09 13.78
CA GLU A 606 19.59 -14.62 14.69
C GLU A 606 20.09 -15.94 15.33
N ARG A 607 20.65 -15.84 16.54
CA ARG A 607 21.28 -16.95 17.29
C ARG A 607 20.82 -16.97 18.75
N SER A 608 21.24 -18.01 19.47
CA SER A 608 20.96 -18.11 20.90
C SER A 608 21.61 -16.95 21.66
N MET A 609 20.94 -16.45 22.70
CA MET A 609 21.49 -15.34 23.50
C MET A 609 22.87 -15.66 24.09
N LYS A 610 23.15 -16.93 24.38
CA LYS A 610 24.46 -17.39 24.83
C LYS A 610 25.55 -17.13 23.78
N ASP A 611 25.26 -17.42 22.51
CA ASP A 611 26.22 -17.25 21.42
C ASP A 611 26.42 -15.76 21.08
N LEU A 612 25.34 -14.97 21.15
CA LEU A 612 25.40 -13.52 20.97
C LEU A 612 26.21 -12.85 22.07
N ILE A 613 25.98 -13.19 23.34
CA ILE A 613 26.78 -12.68 24.48
C ILE A 613 28.25 -13.06 24.30
N ALA A 614 28.56 -14.32 23.96
CA ALA A 614 29.95 -14.75 23.76
C ALA A 614 30.64 -13.98 22.62
N SER A 615 29.88 -13.62 21.57
CA SER A 615 30.37 -12.84 20.43
C SER A 615 30.65 -11.40 20.82
N VAL A 616 29.68 -10.74 21.46
CA VAL A 616 29.83 -9.37 21.98
C VAL A 616 30.99 -9.28 22.97
N ASP A 617 31.09 -10.23 23.92
CA ASP A 617 32.19 -10.28 24.89
C ASP A 617 33.55 -10.41 24.20
N LEU A 618 33.68 -11.22 23.14
CA LEU A 618 34.95 -11.32 22.42
C LEU A 618 35.28 -10.00 21.72
N ILE A 619 34.31 -9.42 21.01
CA ILE A 619 34.51 -8.19 20.23
C ILE A 619 34.88 -7.01 21.16
N GLU A 620 34.18 -6.83 22.28
CA GLU A 620 34.47 -5.76 23.26
C GLU A 620 35.84 -5.89 23.94
N ASN A 621 36.40 -7.10 23.99
CA ASN A 621 37.70 -7.37 24.61
C ASN A 621 38.89 -7.12 23.66
N ILE A 622 38.66 -7.13 22.34
CA ILE A 622 39.69 -6.83 21.34
C ILE A 622 39.63 -5.34 21.06
N ARG A 623 40.71 -4.62 21.41
CA ARG A 623 40.78 -3.16 21.32
C ARG A 623 42.01 -2.70 20.57
N ASN A 624 41.86 -1.62 19.82
CA ASN A 624 42.98 -0.95 19.16
C ASN A 624 43.83 -0.16 20.17
N SER A 625 44.86 0.50 19.67
CA SER A 625 45.76 1.33 20.49
C SER A 625 45.06 2.52 21.17
N ASN A 626 43.91 2.96 20.66
CA ASN A 626 43.07 4.01 21.25
C ASN A 626 42.04 3.48 22.27
N GLY A 627 41.99 2.16 22.49
CA GLY A 627 41.04 1.52 23.39
C GLY A 627 39.64 1.30 22.78
N GLU A 628 39.48 1.44 21.47
CA GLU A 628 38.24 1.24 20.74
C GLU A 628 38.10 -0.22 20.28
N SER A 629 36.90 -0.79 20.40
CA SER A 629 36.56 -2.09 19.82
C SER A 629 35.83 -1.90 18.48
N PHE A 630 35.65 -2.99 17.72
CA PHE A 630 34.77 -2.97 16.56
C PHE A 630 33.35 -2.56 16.94
N LYS A 631 32.65 -1.94 15.98
CA LYS A 631 31.19 -1.82 16.03
C LYS A 631 30.54 -3.18 15.74
N ILE A 632 29.31 -3.37 16.20
CA ILE A 632 28.57 -4.63 16.07
C ILE A 632 27.24 -4.38 15.35
N SER A 633 26.91 -5.25 14.38
CA SER A 633 25.62 -5.23 13.67
C SER A 633 24.90 -6.57 13.87
N SER A 634 23.57 -6.60 13.98
CA SER A 634 22.83 -7.88 14.03
C SER A 634 21.37 -7.77 13.59
N ALA A 635 20.89 -8.77 12.85
CA ALA A 635 19.46 -9.07 12.84
C ALA A 635 19.06 -9.61 14.22
N MET A 636 17.92 -9.16 14.77
CA MET A 636 17.48 -9.47 16.13
C MET A 636 15.97 -9.72 16.21
N ASN A 637 15.57 -10.63 17.10
CA ASN A 637 14.16 -11.03 17.32
C ASN A 637 13.55 -10.38 18.56
N TYR A 638 13.81 -9.09 18.75
CA TYR A 638 13.18 -8.32 19.83
C TYR A 638 11.67 -8.23 19.61
N GLN A 639 10.88 -8.42 20.68
CA GLN A 639 9.41 -8.37 20.62
C GLN A 639 8.80 -7.45 21.68
N SER A 640 9.34 -7.45 22.90
CA SER A 640 8.79 -6.68 24.03
C SER A 640 9.81 -6.48 25.15
N GLY A 641 9.47 -5.60 26.10
CA GLY A 641 10.22 -5.37 27.33
C GLY A 641 11.13 -4.14 27.27
N ASN A 642 11.64 -3.74 28.43
CA ASN A 642 12.41 -2.51 28.64
C ASN A 642 13.86 -2.74 29.09
N ASP A 643 14.36 -3.98 29.01
CA ASP A 643 15.77 -4.27 29.24
C ASP A 643 16.55 -4.11 27.95
N TYR A 644 17.21 -2.95 27.82
CA TYR A 644 18.03 -2.62 26.65
C TYR A 644 19.53 -2.88 26.89
N SER A 645 19.91 -3.41 28.07
CA SER A 645 21.31 -3.51 28.48
C SER A 645 22.20 -4.30 27.50
N PHE A 646 21.65 -5.34 26.88
CA PHE A 646 22.34 -6.10 25.84
C PHE A 646 22.27 -5.40 24.47
N LEU A 647 21.11 -4.84 24.11
CA LEU A 647 20.92 -4.16 22.84
C LEU A 647 21.81 -2.92 22.69
N ASP A 648 22.07 -2.21 23.79
CA ASP A 648 22.94 -1.03 23.83
C ASP A 648 24.40 -1.33 23.50
N LYS A 649 24.81 -2.62 23.54
CA LYS A 649 26.13 -3.08 23.11
C LYS A 649 26.23 -3.32 21.60
N ILE A 650 25.12 -3.21 20.87
CA ILE A 650 25.06 -3.47 19.43
C ILE A 650 24.78 -2.13 18.73
N ASP A 651 25.73 -1.65 17.94
CA ASP A 651 25.69 -0.36 17.27
C ASP A 651 24.59 -0.25 16.22
N ASP A 652 24.26 -1.36 15.56
CA ASP A 652 23.21 -1.43 14.53
C ASP A 652 22.38 -2.71 14.67
N ILE A 653 21.07 -2.57 14.82
CA ILE A 653 20.16 -3.72 14.85
C ILE A 653 19.08 -3.58 13.80
N SER A 654 18.69 -4.71 13.22
CA SER A 654 17.52 -4.79 12.36
C SER A 654 16.50 -5.79 12.91
N ILE A 655 15.24 -5.38 13.03
CA ILE A 655 14.15 -6.20 13.61
C ILE A 655 13.21 -6.69 12.51
N GLY A 656 12.97 -7.99 12.46
CA GLY A 656 12.09 -8.59 11.47
C GLY A 656 10.64 -8.16 11.64
N LEU A 657 9.96 -7.85 10.54
CA LEU A 657 8.57 -7.35 10.54
C LEU A 657 7.62 -8.28 11.33
N SER A 658 7.80 -9.60 11.21
CA SER A 658 7.01 -10.60 11.96
C SER A 658 7.21 -10.58 13.48
N HIS A 659 8.30 -9.99 13.98
CA HIS A 659 8.57 -9.88 15.43
C HIS A 659 8.04 -8.60 16.06
N ILE A 660 7.66 -7.61 15.25
CA ILE A 660 7.14 -6.34 15.75
C ILE A 660 5.67 -6.50 16.14
N ASN A 661 5.35 -6.30 17.43
CA ASN A 661 3.98 -6.22 17.90
C ASN A 661 3.40 -4.82 17.65
N HIS A 662 2.55 -4.71 16.62
CA HIS A 662 1.96 -3.43 16.22
C HIS A 662 0.99 -2.81 17.25
N ASN A 663 0.49 -3.60 18.20
CA ASN A 663 -0.42 -3.13 19.25
C ASN A 663 0.32 -2.66 20.51
N SER A 664 1.66 -2.68 20.51
CA SER A 664 2.52 -2.23 21.61
C SER A 664 3.38 -1.05 21.17
N GLU A 665 3.80 -0.24 22.15
CA GLU A 665 4.78 0.84 21.96
C GLU A 665 6.22 0.35 22.22
N ASP A 666 6.43 -0.93 22.56
CA ASP A 666 7.75 -1.48 22.91
C ASP A 666 8.81 -1.23 21.83
N MET A 667 8.51 -1.56 20.56
CA MET A 667 9.43 -1.33 19.44
C MET A 667 9.78 0.15 19.27
N LYS A 668 8.78 1.04 19.34
CA LYS A 668 8.97 2.50 19.24
C LYS A 668 9.82 3.04 20.38
N ASN A 669 9.59 2.54 21.61
CA ASN A 669 10.35 2.94 22.79
C ASN A 669 11.80 2.47 22.71
N MET A 670 12.03 1.24 22.26
CA MET A 670 13.37 0.68 22.03
C MET A 670 14.12 1.47 20.94
N ALA A 671 13.49 1.72 19.79
CA ALA A 671 14.07 2.50 18.71
C ALA A 671 14.38 3.94 19.14
N LYS A 672 13.47 4.58 19.90
CA LYS A 672 13.69 5.92 20.45
C LYS A 672 14.87 5.96 21.43
N HIS A 673 14.96 5.00 22.36
CA HIS A 673 16.10 4.88 23.28
C HIS A 673 17.42 4.79 22.52
N ARG A 674 17.46 3.94 21.48
CA ARG A 674 18.64 3.77 20.63
C ARG A 674 18.99 5.05 19.85
N GLN A 675 18.01 5.76 19.31
CA GLN A 675 18.24 7.06 18.66
C GLN A 675 18.85 8.09 19.62
N GLU A 676 18.38 8.14 20.88
CA GLU A 676 18.94 9.02 21.92
C GLU A 676 20.39 8.64 22.29
N ALA A 677 20.74 7.36 22.16
CA ALA A 677 22.11 6.84 22.33
C ALA A 677 22.99 6.95 21.07
N GLY A 678 22.44 7.39 19.94
CA GLY A 678 23.16 7.47 18.65
C GLY A 678 23.41 6.11 17.98
N LEU A 679 22.61 5.10 18.33
CA LEU A 679 22.67 3.75 17.77
C LEU A 679 21.66 3.58 16.63
N LEU A 680 22.02 2.80 15.62
CA LEU A 680 21.17 2.56 14.44
C LEU A 680 20.13 1.48 14.72
N THR A 681 18.91 1.71 14.23
CA THR A 681 17.82 0.74 14.29
C THR A 681 17.10 0.72 12.96
N THR A 682 16.96 -0.44 12.34
CA THR A 682 16.11 -0.65 11.16
C THR A 682 15.08 -1.74 11.41
N ILE A 683 14.12 -1.84 10.49
CA ILE A 683 13.32 -3.06 10.34
C ILE A 683 13.74 -3.80 9.08
N TYR A 684 13.43 -5.10 8.98
CA TYR A 684 13.58 -5.85 7.74
C TYR A 684 12.35 -6.71 7.44
N THR A 685 12.21 -7.07 6.16
CA THR A 685 11.28 -8.10 5.70
C THR A 685 12.05 -9.22 5.01
N CYS A 686 11.63 -10.46 5.21
CA CYS A 686 12.17 -11.63 4.50
C CYS A 686 11.04 -12.60 4.11
N THR A 687 11.40 -13.77 3.59
CA THR A 687 10.46 -14.87 3.33
C THR A 687 9.41 -15.06 4.44
N GLY A 688 8.13 -15.15 4.06
CA GLY A 688 7.03 -15.34 4.99
C GLY A 688 6.49 -14.09 5.71
N ASP A 689 7.02 -12.89 5.44
CA ASP A 689 6.42 -11.64 5.91
C ASP A 689 5.37 -11.09 4.91
N TYR A 690 4.42 -10.32 5.44
CA TYR A 690 3.51 -9.45 4.68
C TYR A 690 3.24 -8.19 5.53
N PRO A 691 3.27 -6.98 4.95
CA PRO A 691 3.72 -6.63 3.59
C PRO A 691 5.20 -7.00 3.29
N ASN A 692 5.56 -7.15 2.02
CA ASN A 692 6.91 -7.52 1.57
C ASN A 692 7.26 -6.91 0.19
N SER A 693 8.26 -7.47 -0.50
CA SER A 693 8.72 -7.05 -1.81
C SER A 693 9.07 -8.26 -2.69
N PHE A 694 8.16 -9.24 -2.76
CA PHE A 694 8.30 -10.39 -3.65
C PHE A 694 7.82 -10.04 -5.07
N THR A 695 8.14 -10.88 -6.07
CA THR A 695 7.57 -10.75 -7.43
C THR A 695 6.04 -10.88 -7.44
N ILE A 696 5.47 -11.57 -6.44
CA ILE A 696 4.02 -11.75 -6.28
C ILE A 696 3.36 -10.68 -5.39
N SER A 697 4.14 -9.82 -4.75
CA SER A 697 3.61 -8.76 -3.87
C SER A 697 2.90 -7.69 -4.69
N ASP A 698 1.92 -7.03 -4.09
CA ASP A 698 1.51 -5.71 -4.58
C ASP A 698 2.71 -4.76 -4.39
N SER A 699 3.11 -4.03 -5.42
CA SER A 699 4.29 -3.16 -5.36
C SER A 699 4.16 -2.05 -4.30
N SER A 700 2.94 -1.66 -3.93
CA SER A 700 2.70 -0.73 -2.81
C SER A 700 3.23 -1.20 -1.46
N GLU A 701 3.37 -2.52 -1.24
CA GLU A 701 3.86 -3.13 -0.01
C GLU A 701 5.26 -2.62 0.35
N SER A 702 6.10 -2.38 -0.67
CA SER A 702 7.44 -1.81 -0.52
C SER A 702 7.40 -0.35 -0.04
N ALA A 703 6.44 0.45 -0.52
CA ALA A 703 6.25 1.82 -0.04
C ALA A 703 5.70 1.83 1.40
N TRP A 704 4.75 0.94 1.70
CA TRP A 704 4.18 0.79 3.05
C TRP A 704 5.26 0.44 4.07
N THR A 705 6.20 -0.42 3.70
CA THR A 705 7.32 -0.85 4.56
C THR A 705 8.15 0.34 5.07
N MET A 706 8.40 1.34 4.23
CA MET A 706 9.12 2.55 4.64
C MET A 706 8.30 3.42 5.59
N TRP A 707 7.00 3.57 5.34
CA TRP A 707 6.11 4.25 6.30
C TRP A 707 6.08 3.52 7.64
N TYR A 708 6.11 2.20 7.62
CA TYR A 708 6.14 1.39 8.83
C TYR A 708 7.43 1.64 9.62
N SER A 709 8.58 1.70 8.95
CA SER A 709 9.86 2.00 9.61
C SER A 709 9.81 3.34 10.34
N LEU A 710 9.27 4.38 9.71
CA LEU A 710 9.10 5.69 10.34
C LEU A 710 8.07 5.64 11.48
N SER A 711 6.95 4.91 11.32
CA SER A 711 5.95 4.75 12.39
C SER A 711 6.50 4.08 13.64
N GLN A 712 7.52 3.23 13.49
CA GLN A 712 8.22 2.57 14.58
C GLN A 712 9.41 3.39 15.14
N ASN A 713 9.57 4.65 14.72
CA ASN A 713 10.71 5.51 15.07
C ASN A 713 12.09 4.90 14.72
N THR A 714 12.16 4.00 13.75
CA THR A 714 13.44 3.44 13.29
C THR A 714 14.10 4.38 12.27
N ASP A 715 15.40 4.19 12.04
CA ASP A 715 16.19 5.02 11.13
C ASP A 715 15.90 4.70 9.67
N GLY A 716 15.44 3.49 9.37
CA GLY A 716 15.04 3.07 8.04
C GLY A 716 14.86 1.56 7.89
N PHE A 717 15.38 1.00 6.80
CA PHE A 717 15.04 -0.34 6.35
C PHE A 717 16.27 -1.13 5.89
N MET A 718 16.26 -2.42 6.21
CA MET A 718 17.21 -3.40 5.73
C MET A 718 16.50 -4.48 4.92
N ARG A 719 17.13 -4.98 3.86
CA ARG A 719 16.70 -6.21 3.18
C ARG A 719 17.91 -7.03 2.74
N TRP A 720 17.79 -8.34 2.74
CA TRP A 720 18.92 -9.23 2.49
C TRP A 720 19.29 -9.39 0.99
N SER A 721 18.66 -8.63 0.10
CA SER A 721 18.46 -9.10 -1.29
C SER A 721 18.46 -7.97 -2.33
N TRP A 722 19.66 -7.54 -2.73
CA TRP A 722 19.83 -6.62 -3.86
C TRP A 722 19.75 -7.35 -5.19
N ASP A 723 20.60 -8.36 -5.37
CA ASP A 723 21.00 -8.95 -6.66
C ASP A 723 21.36 -10.45 -6.58
N GLY A 724 20.77 -11.21 -5.64
CA GLY A 724 20.97 -12.65 -5.47
C GLY A 724 20.26 -13.51 -6.53
N TRP A 725 20.56 -13.29 -7.81
CA TRP A 725 19.83 -13.86 -8.94
C TRP A 725 19.85 -15.39 -9.03
N VAL A 726 18.75 -15.97 -9.54
CA VAL A 726 18.74 -17.37 -10.03
C VAL A 726 19.46 -17.50 -11.38
N GLU A 727 19.34 -18.65 -12.06
CA GLU A 727 20.04 -18.89 -13.32
C GLU A 727 19.68 -17.87 -14.41
N ASP A 728 18.38 -17.68 -14.66
CA ASP A 728 17.88 -16.75 -15.68
C ASP A 728 16.59 -16.04 -15.20
N PRO A 729 16.72 -15.04 -14.32
CA PRO A 729 15.56 -14.39 -13.69
C PRO A 729 14.70 -13.60 -14.68
N LEU A 730 15.24 -13.21 -15.84
CA LEU A 730 14.46 -12.55 -16.90
C LEU A 730 13.35 -13.44 -17.46
N GLU A 731 13.53 -14.76 -17.40
CA GLU A 731 12.59 -15.74 -17.93
C GLU A 731 11.88 -16.53 -16.82
N ASN A 732 12.58 -16.89 -15.75
CA ASN A 732 11.99 -17.62 -14.62
C ASN A 732 12.67 -17.33 -13.29
N VAL A 733 11.89 -16.83 -12.32
CA VAL A 733 12.35 -16.42 -10.98
C VAL A 733 12.19 -17.49 -9.90
N SER A 734 11.67 -18.67 -10.26
CA SER A 734 11.36 -19.73 -9.31
C SER A 734 12.62 -20.23 -8.59
N TYR A 735 12.53 -20.41 -7.27
CA TYR A 735 13.61 -20.93 -6.47
C TYR A 735 13.13 -21.89 -5.38
N LYS A 736 14.01 -22.76 -4.90
CA LYS A 736 13.68 -23.92 -4.05
C LYS A 736 13.27 -23.61 -2.61
N TYR A 737 13.42 -22.37 -2.12
CA TYR A 737 13.24 -22.05 -0.70
C TYR A 737 12.11 -21.07 -0.39
N TRP A 738 12.05 -19.94 -1.08
CA TRP A 738 11.27 -18.79 -0.64
C TRP A 738 10.19 -18.41 -1.65
N GLU A 739 9.39 -17.40 -1.29
CA GLU A 739 8.54 -16.71 -2.24
C GLU A 739 9.36 -16.18 -3.45
N PRO A 740 8.81 -16.21 -4.67
CA PRO A 740 9.54 -15.84 -5.88
C PRO A 740 9.99 -14.38 -5.84
N GLY A 741 11.23 -14.13 -6.24
CA GLY A 741 11.83 -12.80 -6.23
C GLY A 741 12.27 -12.29 -4.85
N ASP A 742 12.18 -13.09 -3.78
CA ASP A 742 12.75 -12.72 -2.48
C ASP A 742 14.25 -12.36 -2.52
N PRO A 743 15.13 -13.04 -3.29
CA PRO A 743 16.58 -12.83 -3.22
C PRO A 743 17.14 -11.62 -3.99
N TRP A 744 16.32 -10.85 -4.70
CA TRP A 744 16.76 -9.62 -5.38
C TRP A 744 15.66 -8.56 -5.46
N LEU A 745 16.03 -7.30 -5.61
CA LEU A 745 15.13 -6.18 -5.94
C LEU A 745 15.28 -5.70 -7.38
N ILE A 746 16.42 -6.01 -8.02
CA ILE A 746 16.72 -5.64 -9.40
C ILE A 746 17.00 -6.88 -10.25
N TYR A 747 16.71 -6.81 -11.55
CA TYR A 747 17.03 -7.89 -12.50
C TYR A 747 18.35 -7.60 -13.23
N PRO A 748 19.08 -8.61 -13.70
CA PRO A 748 20.17 -8.38 -14.64
C PRO A 748 19.61 -7.92 -15.99
N ALA A 749 20.45 -7.27 -16.79
CA ALA A 749 20.17 -7.14 -18.21
C ALA A 749 20.42 -8.47 -18.94
N GLU A 750 20.04 -8.58 -20.21
CA GLU A 750 20.37 -9.75 -21.02
C GLU A 750 21.89 -10.00 -20.99
N LYS A 751 22.32 -11.28 -20.95
CA LYS A 751 23.75 -11.66 -20.85
C LYS A 751 24.65 -11.05 -21.91
N ASN A 752 24.10 -10.73 -23.08
CA ASN A 752 24.78 -10.11 -24.22
C ASN A 752 24.48 -8.60 -24.38
N SER A 753 23.85 -7.96 -23.40
CA SER A 753 23.56 -6.54 -23.42
C SER A 753 24.85 -5.72 -23.44
N GLU A 754 24.92 -4.76 -24.37
CA GLU A 754 26.04 -3.80 -24.48
C GLU A 754 25.72 -2.46 -23.81
N THR A 755 24.45 -2.21 -23.47
CA THR A 755 23.94 -0.88 -23.09
C THR A 755 23.42 -0.80 -21.66
N LYS A 756 22.97 -1.92 -21.09
CA LYS A 756 22.40 -2.00 -19.74
C LYS A 756 23.03 -3.16 -18.99
N THR A 757 23.17 -3.04 -17.67
CA THR A 757 23.65 -4.12 -16.79
C THR A 757 22.62 -4.54 -15.74
N PHE A 758 21.51 -3.81 -15.61
CA PHE A 758 20.40 -4.19 -14.76
C PHE A 758 19.09 -3.54 -15.26
N TYR A 759 17.96 -4.06 -14.77
CA TYR A 759 16.63 -3.48 -14.89
C TYR A 759 16.03 -3.27 -13.48
N SER A 760 15.30 -2.17 -13.33
CA SER A 760 14.51 -1.86 -12.13
C SER A 760 13.23 -2.71 -12.06
N THR A 761 12.52 -2.66 -10.95
CA THR A 761 11.25 -3.38 -10.72
C THR A 761 10.19 -2.44 -10.15
N PRO A 762 8.89 -2.71 -10.38
CA PRO A 762 7.83 -1.91 -9.75
C PRO A 762 7.95 -1.87 -8.23
N ARG A 763 8.24 -3.00 -7.59
CA ARG A 763 8.46 -3.11 -6.13
C ARG A 763 9.67 -2.30 -5.66
N TYR A 764 10.77 -2.25 -6.42
CA TYR A 764 11.90 -1.39 -6.12
C TYR A 764 11.58 0.10 -6.27
N GLU A 765 10.91 0.51 -7.35
CA GLU A 765 10.50 1.92 -7.54
C GLU A 765 9.52 2.40 -6.46
N ARG A 766 8.65 1.51 -5.98
CA ARG A 766 7.77 1.80 -4.85
C ARG A 766 8.52 1.88 -3.51
N LEU A 767 9.59 1.11 -3.32
CA LEU A 767 10.51 1.30 -2.19
C LEU A 767 11.16 2.70 -2.23
N LYS A 768 11.69 3.10 -3.41
CA LYS A 768 12.29 4.43 -3.63
C LYS A 768 11.31 5.56 -3.31
N GLU A 769 10.06 5.43 -3.76
CA GLU A 769 9.01 6.39 -3.42
C GLU A 769 8.77 6.49 -1.91
N GLY A 770 8.64 5.34 -1.22
CA GLY A 770 8.51 5.30 0.23
C GLY A 770 9.68 5.99 0.94
N ILE A 771 10.91 5.79 0.49
CA ILE A 771 12.11 6.47 1.01
C ILE A 771 12.01 7.98 0.82
N ARG A 772 11.68 8.44 -0.41
CA ARG A 772 11.55 9.87 -0.71
C ARG A 772 10.47 10.51 0.16
N ASP A 773 9.35 9.84 0.38
CA ASP A 773 8.23 10.40 1.13
C ASP A 773 8.48 10.45 2.64
N ILE A 774 9.09 9.43 3.24
CA ILE A 774 9.50 9.53 4.65
C ILE A 774 10.57 10.60 4.86
N ASN A 775 11.40 10.87 3.83
CA ASN A 775 12.36 11.97 3.87
C ASN A 775 11.67 13.34 3.81
N LYS A 776 10.56 13.49 3.06
CA LYS A 776 9.69 14.68 3.13
C LYS A 776 9.13 14.86 4.54
N ALA A 777 8.60 13.79 5.14
CA ALA A 777 8.08 13.84 6.51
C ALA A 777 9.15 14.25 7.52
N LYS A 778 10.34 13.62 7.49
CA LYS A 778 11.49 13.96 8.34
C LYS A 778 11.92 15.42 8.14
N TYR A 779 12.03 15.89 6.90
CA TYR A 779 12.36 17.28 6.60
C TYR A 779 11.35 18.25 7.24
N LEU A 780 10.05 18.01 7.09
CA LEU A 780 9.01 18.87 7.66
C LEU A 780 9.04 18.85 9.18
N MET A 781 9.22 17.69 9.82
CA MET A 781 9.34 17.56 11.27
C MET A 781 10.57 18.31 11.83
N GLU A 782 11.68 18.35 11.09
CA GLU A 782 12.88 19.09 11.48
C GLU A 782 12.72 20.60 11.29
N ASN A 783 11.99 21.03 10.25
CA ASN A 783 11.92 22.43 9.83
C ASN A 783 10.64 23.16 10.28
N SER A 784 9.66 22.46 10.86
CA SER A 784 8.41 23.03 11.40
C SER A 784 8.06 22.46 12.77
N LYS A 785 8.30 23.24 13.83
CA LYS A 785 7.93 22.85 15.20
C LYS A 785 6.41 22.74 15.39
N GLU A 786 5.64 23.55 14.66
CA GLU A 786 4.18 23.60 14.74
C GLU A 786 3.58 22.32 14.13
N LEU A 787 4.04 21.93 12.94
CA LEU A 787 3.51 20.75 12.24
C LEU A 787 4.07 19.42 12.75
N LYS A 788 5.20 19.43 13.46
CA LYS A 788 5.87 18.21 13.92
C LYS A 788 4.92 17.26 14.68
N GLY A 789 4.13 17.78 15.62
CA GLY A 789 3.21 16.96 16.41
C GLY A 789 2.09 16.33 15.56
N GLU A 790 1.61 17.05 14.55
CA GLU A 790 0.55 16.58 13.64
C GLU A 790 1.08 15.53 12.65
N ILE A 791 2.29 15.74 12.13
CA ILE A 791 2.98 14.75 11.29
C ILE A 791 3.25 13.48 12.08
N GLU A 792 3.76 13.59 13.32
CA GLU A 792 3.97 12.43 14.19
C GLU A 792 2.65 11.69 14.47
N ALA A 793 1.54 12.42 14.66
CA ALA A 793 0.22 11.80 14.84
C ALA A 793 -0.26 11.06 13.59
N LEU A 794 -0.08 11.65 12.39
CA LEU A 794 -0.38 11.01 11.11
C LEU A 794 0.41 9.71 10.94
N VAL A 795 1.72 9.75 11.14
CA VAL A 795 2.61 8.59 10.99
C VAL A 795 2.27 7.51 12.03
N LYS A 796 2.03 7.89 13.29
CA LYS A 796 1.63 6.95 14.35
C LYS A 796 0.27 6.31 14.10
N SER A 797 -0.60 6.92 13.30
CA SER A 797 -1.90 6.37 12.94
C SER A 797 -1.84 5.32 11.83
N LEU A 798 -0.64 4.98 11.31
CA LEU A 798 -0.46 3.94 10.30
C LEU A 798 -1.09 2.63 10.76
N LYS A 799 -1.95 2.06 9.93
CA LYS A 799 -2.55 0.74 10.17
C LYS A 799 -1.72 -0.35 9.51
N ARG A 800 -1.55 -1.46 10.23
CA ARG A 800 -0.95 -2.69 9.69
C ARG A 800 -2.01 -3.70 9.29
N ALA A 801 -1.89 -4.15 8.05
CA ALA A 801 -2.71 -5.21 7.48
C ALA A 801 -2.31 -6.59 8.06
N ASN A 802 -3.29 -7.50 8.15
CA ASN A 802 -3.04 -8.86 8.61
C ASN A 802 -2.42 -9.70 7.49
N LYS A 803 -1.50 -10.58 7.87
CA LYS A 803 -0.89 -11.58 6.99
C LYS A 803 -1.75 -12.85 6.92
N GLY A 804 -1.92 -13.38 5.72
CA GLY A 804 -2.36 -14.74 5.43
C GLY A 804 -1.28 -15.53 4.67
N ASN A 805 -1.68 -16.67 4.10
CA ASN A 805 -0.86 -17.42 3.14
C ASN A 805 -1.74 -17.86 1.98
N ASN A 806 -1.17 -17.95 0.78
CA ASN A 806 -1.85 -18.59 -0.34
C ASN A 806 -1.90 -20.13 -0.16
N GLY A 807 -2.56 -20.82 -1.10
CA GLY A 807 -2.65 -22.29 -1.08
C GLY A 807 -1.33 -23.06 -1.22
N TYR A 808 -0.21 -22.36 -1.39
CA TYR A 808 1.11 -22.91 -1.69
C TYR A 808 2.21 -22.47 -0.70
N GLY A 809 1.83 -21.81 0.39
CA GLY A 809 2.71 -21.45 1.52
C GLY A 809 3.35 -20.07 1.45
N SER A 810 3.12 -19.29 0.38
CA SER A 810 3.63 -17.92 0.25
C SER A 810 2.80 -16.95 1.08
N ALA A 811 3.47 -16.04 1.80
CA ALA A 811 2.79 -14.99 2.55
C ALA A 811 2.10 -13.98 1.59
N VAL A 812 0.86 -13.65 1.92
CA VAL A 812 0.00 -12.69 1.20
C VAL A 812 -0.89 -11.96 2.20
N ALA A 813 -1.71 -10.99 1.76
CA ALA A 813 -2.74 -10.40 2.60
C ALA A 813 -3.70 -11.46 3.15
N ALA A 814 -4.16 -11.32 4.40
CA ALA A 814 -5.12 -12.25 4.99
C ALA A 814 -6.48 -12.22 4.28
N THR A 815 -6.89 -11.04 3.83
CA THR A 815 -8.14 -10.80 3.11
C THR A 815 -7.93 -9.70 2.06
N GLU A 816 -8.86 -9.56 1.10
CA GLU A 816 -8.83 -8.44 0.15
C GLU A 816 -8.89 -7.07 0.87
N LYS A 817 -9.61 -6.99 2.00
CA LYS A 817 -9.65 -5.79 2.84
C LYS A 817 -8.27 -5.43 3.41
N ASP A 818 -7.48 -6.43 3.81
CA ASP A 818 -6.10 -6.22 4.29
C ASP A 818 -5.16 -5.79 3.14
N ARG A 819 -5.38 -6.32 1.93
CA ARG A 819 -4.69 -5.89 0.71
C ARG A 819 -4.98 -4.43 0.39
N GLU A 820 -6.26 -4.07 0.29
CA GLU A 820 -6.72 -2.70 0.07
C GLU A 820 -6.26 -1.74 1.15
N LEU A 821 -6.25 -2.17 2.43
CA LEU A 821 -5.76 -1.37 3.54
C LEU A 821 -4.31 -0.93 3.32
N THR A 822 -3.45 -1.84 2.83
CA THR A 822 -2.04 -1.54 2.56
C THR A 822 -1.91 -0.46 1.50
N ASN A 823 -2.63 -0.62 0.38
CA ASN A 823 -2.69 0.35 -0.71
C ASN A 823 -3.22 1.73 -0.25
N ASN A 824 -4.29 1.72 0.54
CA ASN A 824 -4.95 2.93 1.00
C ASN A 824 -4.12 3.69 2.04
N GLU A 825 -3.41 2.99 2.93
CA GLU A 825 -2.53 3.63 3.92
C GLU A 825 -1.35 4.33 3.26
N VAL A 826 -0.75 3.75 2.21
CA VAL A 826 0.32 4.41 1.43
C VAL A 826 -0.17 5.73 0.84
N LYS A 827 -1.34 5.71 0.18
CA LYS A 827 -1.97 6.92 -0.38
C LYS A 827 -2.30 7.94 0.70
N ARG A 828 -2.88 7.49 1.82
CA ARG A 828 -3.23 8.36 2.96
C ARG A 828 -2.00 9.07 3.53
N MET A 829 -0.90 8.34 3.74
CA MET A 829 0.33 8.93 4.26
C MET A 829 0.92 9.95 3.30
N ARG A 830 1.04 9.59 2.02
CA ARG A 830 1.60 10.48 1.00
C ARG A 830 0.77 11.76 0.85
N ASN A 831 -0.55 11.64 0.78
CA ASN A 831 -1.45 12.80 0.70
C ASN A 831 -1.32 13.70 1.94
N GLY A 832 -1.35 13.12 3.14
CA GLY A 832 -1.22 13.90 4.37
C GLY A 832 0.11 14.65 4.47
N ILE A 833 1.23 14.04 4.05
CA ILE A 833 2.53 14.71 4.02
C ILE A 833 2.59 15.82 2.97
N ASN A 834 1.95 15.64 1.81
CA ASN A 834 1.82 16.70 0.81
C ASN A 834 0.95 17.86 1.30
N ASP A 835 -0.12 17.59 2.05
CA ASP A 835 -0.94 18.63 2.67
C ASP A 835 -0.13 19.42 3.72
N PHE A 836 0.66 18.74 4.56
CA PHE A 836 1.57 19.41 5.49
C PHE A 836 2.67 20.21 4.78
N ALA A 837 3.14 19.75 3.63
CA ALA A 837 4.08 20.51 2.81
C ALA A 837 3.47 21.83 2.33
N LYS A 838 2.21 21.81 1.88
CA LYS A 838 1.47 23.03 1.48
C LYS A 838 1.27 23.99 2.66
N GLN A 839 0.81 23.47 3.81
CA GLN A 839 0.69 24.27 5.03
C GLN A 839 2.01 24.90 5.46
N TYR A 840 3.11 24.14 5.35
CA TYR A 840 4.45 24.65 5.65
C TYR A 840 4.85 25.80 4.72
N ILE A 841 4.63 25.66 3.41
CA ILE A 841 4.91 26.71 2.42
C ILE A 841 4.10 27.98 2.72
N GLU A 842 2.80 27.83 3.00
CA GLU A 842 1.91 28.93 3.38
C GLU A 842 2.39 29.65 4.65
N SER A 843 2.80 28.89 5.68
CA SER A 843 3.30 29.43 6.95
C SER A 843 4.58 30.27 6.81
N LYS A 844 5.38 30.01 5.77
CA LYS A 844 6.64 30.72 5.51
C LYS A 844 6.46 32.06 4.82
N GLY A 845 5.23 32.50 4.59
CA GLY A 845 4.96 33.80 3.98
C GLY A 845 5.41 33.87 2.52
N VAL A 846 5.59 32.73 1.86
CA VAL A 846 5.52 32.68 0.39
C VAL A 846 4.05 32.78 0.05
N SER A 847 3.53 34.01 0.10
CA SER A 847 2.22 34.32 -0.45
C SER A 847 2.19 33.86 -1.89
N VAL A 848 1.39 32.83 -2.19
CA VAL A 848 0.65 32.85 -3.42
C VAL A 848 -0.31 34.03 -3.26
N GLU A 849 0.14 35.23 -3.64
CA GLU A 849 -0.77 36.35 -3.82
C GLU A 849 -1.79 35.95 -4.88
N SER A 850 -2.98 35.56 -4.41
CA SER A 850 -4.27 35.65 -5.09
C SER A 850 -4.33 35.17 -6.54
N VAL A 851 -4.72 33.91 -6.75
CA VAL A 851 -5.45 33.49 -7.97
C VAL A 851 -6.80 32.91 -7.57
N ALA A 852 -7.61 33.69 -6.86
CA ALA A 852 -9.03 33.36 -6.62
C ALA A 852 -9.97 34.58 -6.64
N SER A 853 -9.50 35.77 -7.04
CA SER A 853 -10.35 36.97 -7.11
C SER A 853 -10.00 37.91 -8.27
N LYS A 854 -9.90 37.38 -9.50
CA LYS A 854 -9.84 38.22 -10.71
C LYS A 854 -10.58 37.66 -11.94
N HIS A 855 -11.63 36.86 -11.73
CA HIS A 855 -12.56 36.41 -12.78
C HIS A 855 -14.03 36.75 -12.47
N MET A 856 -14.27 37.93 -11.90
CA MET A 856 -15.58 38.60 -11.95
C MET A 856 -15.34 40.11 -12.09
N GLY A 857 -15.25 40.56 -13.33
CA GLY A 857 -15.06 41.99 -13.61
C GLY A 857 -14.34 42.23 -14.92
N ASN A 858 -14.93 41.77 -16.03
CA ASN A 858 -14.90 42.43 -17.34
C ASN A 858 -15.56 41.52 -18.40
N MET A 859 -16.89 41.43 -18.33
CA MET A 859 -17.76 41.20 -19.50
C MET A 859 -19.00 42.08 -19.31
N LEU A 860 -18.79 43.39 -19.46
CA LEU A 860 -19.78 44.36 -19.87
C LEU A 860 -19.04 45.32 -20.81
N TYR A 861 -18.94 44.91 -22.08
CA TYR A 861 -19.11 45.72 -23.29
C TYR A 861 -18.87 44.87 -24.54
#